data_AF-A0A3M7MZG6-F1
#
_entry.id   AF-A0A3M7MZG6-F1
#
_cell.length_a   1.000
_cell.length_b   1.000
_cell.length_c   1.000
_cell.angle_alpha   90.00
_cell.angle_beta   90.00
_cell.angle_gamma   90.00
#
_symmetry.space_group_name_H-M   'P 1'
#
loop_
_entity.id
_entity.type
_entity.pdbx_description
1 polymer ?
#
loop_
_entity_poly.entity_id
_entity_poly.type
_entity_poly.pdbx_seq_one_letter_code
_entity_poly.pdbx_strand_id
1 'polypeptide(L)'
;MLLSHLAVNSILPANVYHGLVIDHEATRLADLLELRRKHLPALFAILAAHSVADFVELHLLHRRFTVQDREAVVHRKPKISGSEDIASISVDIAKVVGCPQSIKSSLVPLMWMASSSGSLVAYKYGLRKFAKSPEALAINISPGTWDSFAQEFSLYVRSAGIAEIVSFKDKGCINGGDGINAFDPKEVPLQYTNVMWAAAKSEDFCGLVTSSIMSGEPSTQDEAVSALLAFVFSGALGSPKGKGVGYALIEATPTTFAWLAALEDIDGPPMPIDRYLIKFNRVSKEICPPQPMVLSETELAEAIFAATGQHLASSTRFTDGALSISYKVTVQESSDIAYVVQLRHHGRVSSMDSLMILISRTVDHQILPVPPVYPIPGEMKRQETTGMGRQITRLVPGVMASSVYPRLSHDEKLNFVPKMAVAFQACWQIPLPEKHLIGELTATTVDGRVILNIEPDRHYGLGGPFLSVREYLRAYIRSSLIALEKQQGIEEYKEQFLDCIRDIVDNHIHEIPAVVEDIPIVAMHADMGLHNIIVSDQSPTEIQAIIDWEFVSSAPYASLHRIIEMLFREPALNGFGPEYDRVDELRNAFWAAIPDWDQWNQSEATQAFLEWFRFGLFMKPEWKPKDLPPDQRRDFWQENIRAVEHIISKHLNTGEPA
;
A
#
# COMPACT_ATOMS: atom_id res chain seq x y z
N MET A 1 -12.05 -30.84 37.08
CA MET A 1 -10.66 -30.35 37.27
C MET A 1 -10.56 -29.04 36.53
N LEU A 2 -10.55 -27.95 37.29
CA LEU A 2 -10.51 -26.55 36.87
C LEU A 2 -9.05 -26.06 36.90
N LEU A 3 -8.71 -25.19 35.95
CA LEU A 3 -7.70 -24.11 36.07
C LEU A 3 -8.20 -22.99 35.13
N SER A 4 -9.15 -22.15 35.56
CA SER A 4 -9.00 -20.90 36.31
C SER A 4 -8.33 -19.77 35.50
N HIS A 5 -9.19 -18.93 34.93
CA HIS A 5 -8.88 -17.57 34.50
C HIS A 5 -8.24 -16.76 35.63
N LEU A 6 -7.14 -16.06 35.36
CA LEU A 6 -6.69 -14.95 36.19
C LEU A 6 -7.09 -13.65 35.49
N ALA A 7 -8.31 -13.19 35.76
CA ALA A 7 -8.70 -11.81 35.55
C ALA A 7 -8.10 -10.97 36.68
N VAL A 8 -7.22 -10.02 36.36
CA VAL A 8 -6.85 -8.98 37.31
C VAL A 8 -7.83 -7.83 37.13
N ASN A 9 -8.89 -7.86 37.92
CA ASN A 9 -9.74 -6.71 38.17
C ASN A 9 -8.97 -5.72 39.06
N SER A 10 -8.51 -4.62 38.48
CA SER A 10 -8.08 -3.44 39.23
C SER A 10 -8.91 -2.25 38.78
N ILE A 11 -10.12 -2.11 39.33
CA ILE A 11 -10.78 -0.80 39.40
C ILE A 11 -10.06 -0.05 40.52
N LEU A 12 -9.14 0.85 40.18
CA LEU A 12 -8.57 1.79 41.14
C LEU A 12 -9.46 3.04 41.22
N PRO A 13 -9.68 3.59 42.43
CA PRO A 13 -10.59 4.72 42.62
C PRO A 13 -10.08 5.99 41.93
N ALA A 14 -11.02 6.75 41.37
CA ALA A 14 -10.77 7.92 40.52
C ALA A 14 -9.94 9.04 41.18
N ASN A 15 -9.80 9.05 42.50
CA ASN A 15 -9.00 10.03 43.23
C ASN A 15 -7.49 9.78 43.19
N VAL A 16 -7.02 8.68 42.58
CA VAL A 16 -5.60 8.41 42.30
C VAL A 16 -5.17 8.99 40.94
N TYR A 17 -6.11 9.43 40.10
CA TYR A 17 -5.84 9.97 38.77
C TYR A 17 -6.00 11.49 38.73
N HIS A 18 -4.98 12.21 39.23
CA HIS A 18 -4.77 13.59 38.82
C HIS A 18 -3.39 13.74 38.18
N GLY A 19 -3.39 13.54 36.86
CA GLY A 19 -2.45 14.15 35.91
C GLY A 19 -0.99 13.73 36.02
N LEU A 20 -0.64 12.57 35.45
CA LEU A 20 0.67 12.25 34.88
C LEU A 20 0.52 10.96 34.06
N VAL A 21 0.83 11.00 32.76
CA VAL A 21 1.05 9.78 31.98
C VAL A 21 2.36 9.21 32.49
N ILE A 22 2.26 8.18 33.32
CA ILE A 22 3.40 7.45 33.84
C ILE A 22 3.88 6.49 32.76
N ASP A 23 5.11 6.69 32.28
CA ASP A 23 5.84 5.63 31.61
C ASP A 23 6.10 4.50 32.63
N HIS A 24 5.49 3.34 32.37
CA HIS A 24 5.60 2.15 33.21
C HIS A 24 7.06 1.67 33.33
N GLU A 25 7.91 1.97 32.34
CA GLU A 25 9.32 1.56 32.34
C GLU A 25 10.17 2.46 33.24
N ALA A 26 10.03 3.79 33.13
CA ALA A 26 10.71 4.76 33.99
C ALA A 26 10.32 4.62 35.46
N THR A 27 9.05 4.31 35.76
CA THR A 27 8.59 4.09 37.15
C THR A 27 9.15 2.80 37.73
N ARG A 28 9.15 1.72 36.94
CA ARG A 28 9.77 0.44 37.35
C ARG A 28 11.27 0.58 37.59
N LEU A 29 11.98 1.34 36.75
CA LEU A 29 13.41 1.63 36.91
C LEU A 29 13.70 2.55 38.11
N ALA A 30 12.86 3.57 38.34
CA ALA A 30 12.99 4.44 39.50
C ALA A 30 12.82 3.67 40.82
N ASP A 31 11.89 2.70 40.86
CA ASP A 31 11.74 1.80 42.01
C ASP A 31 12.92 0.83 42.14
N LEU A 32 13.38 0.22 41.04
CA LEU A 32 14.56 -0.68 41.02
C LEU A 32 15.84 0.02 41.52
N LEU A 33 16.03 1.29 41.15
CA LEU A 33 17.17 2.11 41.54
C LEU A 33 16.96 2.81 42.89
N GLU A 34 15.85 2.54 43.58
CA GLU A 34 15.45 3.17 44.84
C GLU A 34 15.55 4.70 44.81
N LEU A 35 15.20 5.31 43.69
CA LEU A 35 15.46 6.72 43.38
C LEU A 35 15.00 7.66 44.51
N ARG A 36 13.79 7.41 45.03
CA ARG A 36 13.19 8.19 46.12
C ARG A 36 14.00 8.13 47.41
N ARG A 37 14.54 6.96 47.76
CA ARG A 37 15.22 6.74 49.04
C ARG A 37 16.70 7.08 48.98
N LYS A 38 17.40 6.68 47.90
CA LYS A 38 18.86 6.80 47.78
C LYS A 38 19.32 8.09 47.11
N HIS A 39 18.57 8.61 46.13
CA HIS A 39 19.10 9.60 45.20
C HIS A 39 18.45 10.97 45.29
N LEU A 40 17.14 11.06 45.53
CA LEU A 40 16.46 12.35 45.70
C LEU A 40 17.08 13.23 46.80
N PRO A 41 17.43 12.73 48.01
CA PRO A 41 18.03 13.58 49.04
C PRO A 41 19.35 14.25 48.59
N ALA A 42 20.19 13.50 47.86
CA ALA A 42 21.46 14.02 47.35
C ALA A 42 21.25 15.00 46.18
N LEU A 43 20.31 14.70 45.27
CA LEU A 43 19.96 15.60 44.18
C LEU A 43 19.39 16.93 44.70
N PHE A 44 18.53 16.92 45.71
CA PHE A 44 18.05 18.13 46.36
C PHE A 44 19.16 18.87 47.11
N ALA A 45 20.11 18.15 47.73
CA ALA A 45 21.28 18.78 48.34
C ALA A 45 22.15 19.50 47.30
N ILE A 46 22.33 18.93 46.10
CA ILE A 46 23.02 19.60 44.98
C ILE A 46 22.25 20.86 44.55
N LEU A 47 20.93 20.77 44.36
CA LEU A 47 20.14 21.96 43.99
C LEU A 47 20.23 23.09 45.03
N ALA A 48 20.24 22.74 46.32
CA ALA A 48 20.37 23.70 47.42
C ALA A 48 21.79 24.28 47.52
N ALA A 49 22.84 23.46 47.36
CA ALA A 49 24.23 23.89 47.45
C ALA A 49 24.61 24.94 46.40
N HIS A 50 23.97 24.89 45.23
CA HIS A 50 24.19 25.85 44.14
C HIS A 50 23.17 26.99 44.12
N SER A 51 22.27 27.09 45.11
CA SER A 51 21.21 28.10 45.17
C SER A 51 20.32 28.13 43.91
N VAL A 52 20.14 26.97 43.26
CA VAL A 52 19.31 26.85 42.05
C VAL A 52 17.93 26.25 42.33
N ALA A 53 17.71 25.73 43.54
CA ALA A 53 16.47 25.07 43.96
C ALA A 53 15.22 25.94 43.82
N ASP A 54 15.32 27.28 43.82
CA ASP A 54 14.18 28.19 43.62
C ASP A 54 13.77 28.34 42.15
N PHE A 55 14.63 27.91 41.21
CA PHE A 55 14.47 28.14 39.77
C PHE A 55 14.35 26.85 38.97
N VAL A 56 14.93 25.75 39.47
CA VAL A 56 14.86 24.45 38.80
C VAL A 56 14.29 23.38 39.71
N GLU A 57 13.60 22.41 39.11
CA GLU A 57 13.10 21.22 39.80
C GLU A 57 13.47 19.94 39.06
N LEU A 58 13.61 18.86 39.83
CA LEU A 58 13.91 17.53 39.28
C LEU A 58 12.71 17.02 38.48
N HIS A 59 13.01 16.41 37.35
CA HIS A 59 12.02 15.89 36.41
C HIS A 59 12.40 14.48 35.97
N LEU A 60 11.45 13.54 36.04
CA LEU A 60 11.67 12.17 35.59
C LEU A 60 11.53 12.08 34.07
N LEU A 61 12.49 11.44 33.41
CA LEU A 61 12.45 11.24 31.97
C LEU A 61 11.51 10.08 31.65
N HIS A 62 10.55 10.30 30.75
CA HIS A 62 9.54 9.31 30.37
C HIS A 62 9.91 8.54 29.08
N ARG A 63 11.11 8.77 28.49
CA ARG A 63 11.64 8.11 27.28
C ARG A 63 13.17 8.24 27.21
N ARG A 64 13.85 7.28 26.58
CA ARG A 64 15.28 7.34 26.23
C ARG A 64 15.49 8.14 24.94
N PHE A 65 16.39 9.12 24.97
CA PHE A 65 16.84 9.83 23.76
C PHE A 65 18.37 9.90 23.74
N THR A 66 18.97 9.67 22.57
CA THR A 66 20.38 10.02 22.31
C THR A 66 20.37 11.25 21.42
N VAL A 67 20.96 12.36 21.89
CA VAL A 67 20.99 13.63 21.16
C VAL A 67 22.45 13.96 20.84
N GLN A 68 22.76 14.14 19.56
CA GLN A 68 24.09 14.51 19.08
C GLN A 68 24.27 16.02 18.98
N ASP A 69 25.51 16.45 18.75
CA ASP A 69 25.84 17.85 18.58
C ASP A 69 25.10 18.42 17.36
N ARG A 70 24.28 19.48 17.54
CA ARG A 70 23.35 20.13 16.57
C ARG A 70 21.92 19.57 16.48
N GLU A 71 21.55 18.63 17.35
CA GLU A 71 20.18 18.12 17.46
C GLU A 71 19.44 18.75 18.65
N ALA A 72 18.11 18.88 18.56
CA ALA A 72 17.26 19.36 19.65
C ALA A 72 15.96 18.57 19.72
N VAL A 73 15.39 18.37 20.91
CA VAL A 73 14.09 17.71 21.09
C VAL A 73 12.97 18.75 21.20
N VAL A 74 11.93 18.60 20.38
CA VAL A 74 10.78 19.52 20.33
C VAL A 74 9.51 18.75 20.70
N HIS A 75 8.71 19.30 21.62
CA HIS A 75 7.41 18.74 22.00
C HIS A 75 6.29 19.35 21.15
N ARG A 76 5.38 18.52 20.63
CA ARG A 76 4.13 18.95 19.99
C ARG A 76 2.94 18.43 20.80
N LYS A 77 2.00 19.32 21.15
CA LYS A 77 0.67 18.97 21.67
C LYS A 77 -0.28 18.68 20.50
N PRO A 78 -0.76 17.45 20.29
CA PRO A 78 -1.97 17.19 19.53
C PRO A 78 -3.19 17.57 20.39
N LYS A 79 -4.15 18.30 19.82
CA LYS A 79 -5.50 18.42 20.37
C LYS A 79 -6.34 17.28 19.81
N ILE A 80 -6.90 16.46 20.69
CA ILE A 80 -7.94 15.48 20.34
C ILE A 80 -9.28 16.17 20.55
N SER A 81 -10.08 16.28 19.49
CA SER A 81 -11.40 16.91 19.55
C SER A 81 -12.44 15.87 19.97
N GLY A 82 -13.12 16.06 21.11
CA GLY A 82 -14.27 15.24 21.50
C GLY A 82 -14.77 15.44 22.94
N SER A 83 -16.02 15.94 23.04
CA SER A 83 -16.91 16.09 24.21
C SER A 83 -16.67 17.30 25.13
N GLU A 84 -17.72 18.12 25.28
CA GLU A 84 -17.76 19.36 26.06
C GLU A 84 -17.84 19.16 27.59
N ASP A 85 -17.72 17.93 28.12
CA ASP A 85 -17.88 17.70 29.57
C ASP A 85 -16.77 16.88 30.25
N ILE A 86 -15.67 16.57 29.55
CA ILE A 86 -14.50 15.92 30.18
C ILE A 86 -13.25 16.70 29.78
N ALA A 87 -12.54 17.21 30.79
CA ALA A 87 -11.32 17.99 30.64
C ALA A 87 -10.38 17.37 29.58
N SER A 88 -10.09 18.14 28.53
CA SER A 88 -9.28 17.71 27.40
C SER A 88 -7.95 17.12 27.86
N ILE A 89 -7.70 15.85 27.54
CA ILE A 89 -6.41 15.21 27.78
C ILE A 89 -5.46 15.63 26.66
N SER A 90 -4.36 16.30 27.03
CA SER A 90 -3.27 16.65 26.10
C SER A 90 -2.16 15.60 26.19
N VAL A 91 -1.67 15.13 25.04
CA VAL A 91 -0.61 14.11 24.96
C VAL A 91 0.64 14.73 24.34
N ASP A 92 1.70 14.99 25.09
CA ASP A 92 2.92 15.57 24.52
C ASP A 92 3.77 14.51 23.78
N ILE A 93 4.07 14.73 22.49
CA ILE A 93 5.02 13.90 21.72
C ILE A 93 6.32 14.68 21.50
N ALA A 94 7.45 14.10 21.91
CA ALA A 94 8.78 14.68 21.76
C ALA A 94 9.50 14.10 20.53
N LYS A 95 10.07 14.96 19.66
CA LYS A 95 10.80 14.58 18.43
C LYS A 95 12.17 15.24 18.37
N VAL A 96 13.22 14.50 18.01
CA VAL A 96 14.56 15.04 17.72
C VAL A 96 14.55 15.65 16.32
N VAL A 97 15.02 16.89 16.17
CA VAL A 97 15.10 17.58 14.87
C VAL A 97 16.42 18.34 14.74
N GLY A 98 17.01 18.31 13.55
CA GLY A 98 18.15 19.16 13.20
C GLY A 98 17.74 20.63 13.13
N CYS A 99 18.41 21.50 13.88
CA CYS A 99 18.04 22.92 13.98
C CYS A 99 18.93 23.80 13.08
N PRO A 100 18.37 24.52 12.08
CA PRO A 100 19.13 25.51 11.31
C PRO A 100 19.72 26.61 12.20
N GLN A 101 20.92 27.08 11.86
CA GLN A 101 21.66 28.08 12.66
C GLN A 101 20.89 29.40 12.84
N SER A 102 20.02 29.75 11.90
CA SER A 102 19.17 30.95 11.94
C SER A 102 18.08 30.92 13.01
N ILE A 103 17.62 29.73 13.40
CA ILE A 103 16.57 29.55 14.44
C ILE A 103 17.21 29.42 15.82
N LYS A 104 18.45 28.89 15.89
CA LYS A 104 19.20 28.63 17.13
C LYS A 104 19.35 29.86 18.03
N SER A 105 19.49 31.06 17.46
CA SER A 105 19.62 32.32 18.22
C SER A 105 18.32 32.78 18.89
N SER A 106 17.17 32.25 18.45
CA SER A 106 15.84 32.59 18.97
C SER A 106 15.30 31.53 19.94
N LEU A 107 16.03 30.44 20.15
CA LEU A 107 15.67 29.36 21.07
C LEU A 107 16.28 29.61 22.45
N VAL A 108 15.50 29.36 23.50
CA VAL A 108 15.90 29.41 24.91
C VAL A 108 15.69 28.02 25.49
N PRO A 109 16.71 27.42 26.14
CA PRO A 109 16.56 26.12 26.77
C PRO A 109 15.59 26.18 27.95
N LEU A 110 14.71 25.17 28.04
CA LEU A 110 13.66 25.05 29.07
C LEU A 110 13.84 23.81 29.96
N MET A 111 14.52 22.77 29.46
CA MET A 111 14.84 21.55 30.22
C MET A 111 16.21 21.02 29.80
N TRP A 112 16.90 20.41 30.76
CA TRP A 112 18.26 19.94 30.57
C TRP A 112 18.47 18.52 31.12
N MET A 113 19.37 17.77 30.48
CA MET A 113 19.77 16.41 30.86
C MET A 113 21.29 16.28 30.83
N ALA A 114 21.83 15.31 31.57
CA ALA A 114 23.25 14.99 31.48
C ALA A 114 23.52 14.13 30.24
N SER A 115 24.47 14.53 29.39
CA SER A 115 24.93 13.72 28.28
C SER A 115 25.79 12.55 28.75
N SER A 116 26.01 11.58 27.86
CA SER A 116 27.00 10.50 28.06
C SER A 116 28.41 11.04 28.32
N SER A 117 28.78 12.15 27.67
CA SER A 117 30.07 12.84 27.87
C SER A 117 30.15 13.61 29.19
N GLY A 118 29.02 13.92 29.82
CA GLY A 118 29.00 14.60 31.12
C GLY A 118 28.78 16.08 31.14
N SER A 119 28.46 16.61 29.98
CA SER A 119 28.00 17.97 29.83
C SER A 119 26.49 18.00 30.03
N LEU A 120 26.01 19.10 30.55
CA LEU A 120 24.58 19.32 30.64
C LEU A 120 24.07 19.83 29.29
N VAL A 121 23.16 19.09 28.67
CA VAL A 121 22.60 19.40 27.36
C VAL A 121 21.15 19.80 27.52
N ALA A 122 20.79 20.95 26.97
CA ALA A 122 19.40 21.33 26.88
C ALA A 122 18.69 20.42 25.88
N TYR A 123 17.67 19.71 26.34
CA TYR A 123 16.91 18.82 25.47
C TYR A 123 15.55 19.42 25.09
N LYS A 124 14.99 20.37 25.87
CA LYS A 124 13.78 21.11 25.48
C LYS A 124 14.10 22.59 25.27
N TYR A 125 13.59 23.17 24.20
CA TYR A 125 13.76 24.59 23.87
C TYR A 125 12.40 25.29 23.64
N GLY A 126 12.30 26.55 24.05
CA GLY A 126 11.20 27.47 23.74
C GLY A 126 11.68 28.64 22.89
N LEU A 127 10.75 29.42 22.32
CA LEU A 127 11.09 30.63 21.56
C LEU A 127 11.13 31.86 22.48
N ARG A 128 12.21 32.65 22.40
CA ARG A 128 12.46 33.85 23.22
C ARG A 128 11.30 34.85 23.22
N LYS A 129 10.59 34.98 22.10
CA LYS A 129 9.40 35.85 21.91
C LYS A 129 8.20 35.50 22.80
N PHE A 130 8.10 34.26 23.29
CA PHE A 130 6.92 33.75 24.00
C PHE A 130 7.18 33.40 25.47
N ALA A 131 8.41 33.58 25.96
CA ALA A 131 8.75 33.41 27.37
C ALA A 131 8.21 34.61 28.17
N LYS A 132 6.93 34.58 28.56
CA LYS A 132 6.44 35.53 29.57
C LYS A 132 6.96 35.09 30.95
N SER A 133 7.93 35.83 31.47
CA SER A 133 8.15 36.02 32.92
C SER A 133 8.49 34.74 33.73
N PRO A 134 9.71 34.19 33.55
CA PRO A 134 10.67 34.14 34.67
C PRO A 134 12.12 34.42 34.23
N GLU A 135 12.33 35.11 33.11
CA GLU A 135 13.67 35.53 32.67
C GLU A 135 14.39 36.41 33.72
N ALA A 136 13.68 37.03 34.66
CA ALA A 136 14.30 37.89 35.67
C ALA A 136 15.12 37.17 36.75
N LEU A 137 14.99 35.84 36.92
CA LEU A 137 15.65 35.14 38.03
C LEU A 137 16.78 34.19 37.61
N ALA A 138 16.65 33.47 36.49
CA ALA A 138 17.73 32.64 35.96
C ALA A 138 18.91 33.49 35.40
N ILE A 139 18.65 34.72 34.93
CA ILE A 139 19.68 35.66 34.46
C ILE A 139 20.61 36.13 35.62
N ASN A 140 20.19 35.99 36.87
CA ASN A 140 20.99 36.40 38.04
C ASN A 140 21.90 35.28 38.58
N ILE A 141 21.82 34.07 38.04
CA ILE A 141 22.77 33.00 38.39
C ILE A 141 24.05 33.27 37.61
N SER A 142 25.16 33.47 38.31
CA SER A 142 26.43 33.70 37.64
C SER A 142 26.77 32.48 36.76
N PRO A 143 27.36 32.67 35.56
CA PRO A 143 27.78 31.54 34.72
C PRO A 143 28.63 30.51 35.48
N GLY A 144 29.49 30.96 36.39
CA GLY A 144 30.31 30.07 37.22
C GLY A 144 29.49 29.22 38.21
N THR A 145 28.40 29.74 38.76
CA THR A 145 27.46 28.97 39.58
C THR A 145 26.73 27.92 38.75
N TRP A 146 26.32 28.29 37.53
CA TRP A 146 25.64 27.37 36.62
C TRP A 146 26.55 26.24 36.12
N ASP A 147 27.79 26.56 35.76
CA ASP A 147 28.78 25.58 35.30
C ASP A 147 29.14 24.61 36.44
N SER A 148 29.33 25.13 37.66
CA SER A 148 29.60 24.33 38.86
C SER A 148 28.44 23.38 39.17
N PHE A 149 27.20 23.89 39.15
CA PHE A 149 25.98 23.08 39.32
C PHE A 149 25.87 21.99 38.25
N ALA A 150 25.99 22.37 36.97
CA ALA A 150 25.88 21.47 35.83
C ALA A 150 26.91 20.34 35.90
N GLN A 151 28.14 20.65 36.30
CA GLN A 151 29.21 19.67 36.47
C GLN A 151 28.93 18.70 37.62
N GLU A 152 28.58 19.21 38.81
CA GLU A 152 28.31 18.37 39.98
C GLU A 152 27.08 17.49 39.78
N PHE A 153 26.00 18.06 39.24
CA PHE A 153 24.79 17.32 38.90
C PHE A 153 25.06 16.22 37.87
N SER A 154 25.75 16.54 36.77
CA SER A 154 26.05 15.58 35.69
C SER A 154 27.01 14.46 36.14
N LEU A 155 27.91 14.75 37.07
CA LEU A 155 28.79 13.76 37.69
C LEU A 155 27.98 12.83 38.62
N TYR A 156 27.09 13.40 39.43
CA TYR A 156 26.27 12.64 40.37
C TYR A 156 25.30 11.70 39.64
N VAL A 157 24.51 12.19 38.68
CA VAL A 157 23.50 11.36 37.98
C VAL A 157 24.13 10.21 37.19
N ARG A 158 25.34 10.41 36.65
CA ARG A 158 26.08 9.34 35.97
C ARG A 158 26.68 8.33 36.93
N SER A 159 27.36 8.79 37.99
CA SER A 159 27.96 7.85 38.96
C SER A 159 26.89 7.05 39.69
N ALA A 160 25.70 7.60 39.87
CA ALA A 160 24.52 6.91 40.41
C ALA A 160 23.78 6.02 39.40
N GLY A 161 24.13 6.04 38.10
CA GLY A 161 23.44 5.24 37.07
C GLY A 161 22.00 5.68 36.78
N ILE A 162 21.63 6.92 37.12
CA ILE A 162 20.26 7.46 36.99
C ILE A 162 20.12 8.50 35.87
N ALA A 163 21.15 8.70 35.04
CA ALA A 163 21.18 9.70 33.98
C ALA A 163 20.08 9.51 32.91
N GLU A 164 19.56 8.29 32.75
CA GLU A 164 18.48 7.98 31.80
C GLU A 164 17.07 8.28 32.34
N ILE A 165 16.93 8.49 33.66
CA ILE A 165 15.62 8.65 34.30
C ILE A 165 15.49 9.96 35.09
N VAL A 166 16.57 10.72 35.28
CA VAL A 166 16.57 12.01 35.99
C VAL A 166 17.07 13.13 35.09
N SER A 167 16.27 14.19 35.02
CA SER A 167 16.56 15.47 34.40
C SER A 167 16.15 16.62 35.32
N PHE A 168 16.32 17.87 34.88
CA PHE A 168 15.70 19.01 35.56
C PHE A 168 15.05 19.98 34.58
N LYS A 169 14.08 20.75 35.10
CA LYS A 169 13.33 21.76 34.34
C LYS A 169 13.23 23.06 35.11
N ASP A 170 13.04 24.15 34.39
CA ASP A 170 12.74 25.46 34.98
C ASP A 170 11.37 25.40 35.71
N LYS A 171 11.32 25.87 36.96
CA LYS A 171 10.09 25.92 37.79
C LYS A 171 9.04 26.89 37.25
N GLY A 172 9.47 27.94 36.56
CA GLY A 172 8.62 28.86 35.81
C GLY A 172 8.03 28.24 34.54
N CYS A 173 8.46 27.04 34.17
CA CYS A 173 7.76 26.19 33.19
C CYS A 173 6.50 25.59 33.84
N ILE A 174 5.52 26.45 34.16
CA ILE A 174 4.24 26.05 34.79
C ILE A 174 3.51 25.08 33.85
N ASN A 175 3.19 23.90 34.40
CA ASN A 175 2.28 22.86 33.91
C ASN A 175 1.82 23.01 32.46
N GLY A 176 2.45 22.28 31.55
CA GLY A 176 1.93 22.02 30.20
C GLY A 176 1.30 23.24 29.55
N GLY A 177 2.10 24.26 29.20
CA GLY A 177 1.62 25.55 28.71
C GLY A 177 0.57 25.44 27.61
N ASP A 178 -0.68 25.72 28.00
CA ASP A 178 -1.69 26.32 27.15
C ASP A 178 -1.30 27.80 27.00
N GLY A 179 -0.75 28.16 25.84
CA GLY A 179 -0.21 29.50 25.63
C GLY A 179 0.52 29.75 24.32
N ILE A 180 0.65 28.74 23.45
CA ILE A 180 1.08 28.95 22.06
C ILE A 180 -0.17 28.76 21.20
N ASN A 181 -0.82 29.86 20.83
CA ASN A 181 -1.77 29.83 19.72
C ASN A 181 -1.05 29.24 18.50
N ALA A 182 -1.71 28.28 17.87
CA ALA A 182 -1.24 27.56 16.71
C ALA A 182 -0.68 28.52 15.64
N PHE A 183 0.38 28.06 14.99
CA PHE A 183 0.87 28.60 13.72
C PHE A 183 -0.29 28.94 12.78
N ASP A 184 -0.29 30.13 12.17
CA ASP A 184 -1.08 30.37 10.97
C ASP A 184 -0.45 29.55 9.83
N PRO A 185 -1.16 28.59 9.21
CA PRO A 185 -0.65 27.79 8.10
C PRO A 185 -0.25 28.62 6.88
N LYS A 186 -0.61 29.91 6.82
CA LYS A 186 -0.25 30.81 5.73
C LYS A 186 1.21 31.28 5.75
N GLU A 187 1.92 31.14 6.87
CA GLU A 187 3.29 31.67 7.00
C GLU A 187 4.40 30.61 6.84
N VAL A 188 4.06 29.35 6.58
CA VAL A 188 5.04 28.29 6.28
C VAL A 188 4.72 27.67 4.91
N PRO A 189 5.60 27.84 3.89
CA PRO A 189 5.37 27.25 2.58
C PRO A 189 5.18 25.72 2.65
N LEU A 190 4.12 25.22 2.01
CA LEU A 190 3.65 23.81 1.96
C LEU A 190 4.75 22.76 1.67
N GLN A 191 5.84 23.21 1.04
CA GLN A 191 7.02 22.43 0.69
C GLN A 191 7.86 21.95 1.89
N TYR A 192 7.76 22.57 3.08
CA TYR A 192 8.56 22.20 4.26
C TYR A 192 7.84 21.22 5.20
N THR A 193 6.50 21.24 5.24
CA THR A 193 5.68 20.29 6.02
C THR A 193 5.78 18.87 5.48
N ASN A 194 5.92 18.71 4.16
CA ASN A 194 6.01 17.40 3.50
C ASN A 194 7.39 16.74 3.68
N VAL A 195 8.47 17.52 3.76
CA VAL A 195 9.83 17.01 4.02
C VAL A 195 9.98 16.51 5.47
N MET A 196 9.35 17.19 6.43
CA MET A 196 9.36 16.79 7.84
C MET A 196 8.52 15.52 8.14
N TRP A 197 7.53 15.21 7.31
CA TRP A 197 6.72 13.99 7.41
C TRP A 197 7.36 12.79 6.71
N ALA A 198 8.11 13.00 5.62
CA ALA A 198 8.89 11.94 4.98
C ALA A 198 10.00 11.40 5.89
N ALA A 199 10.67 12.27 6.66
CA ALA A 199 11.67 11.85 7.65
C ALA A 199 11.05 11.09 8.85
N ALA A 200 9.81 11.44 9.25
CA ALA A 200 9.07 10.74 10.32
C ALA A 200 8.76 9.28 9.97
N LYS A 201 8.49 8.98 8.69
CA LYS A 201 8.30 7.59 8.21
C LYS A 201 9.58 6.76 8.21
N SER A 202 10.77 7.37 8.20
CA SER A 202 12.04 6.65 8.20
C SER A 202 12.59 6.34 9.60
N GLU A 203 12.22 7.12 10.63
CA GLU A 203 12.82 7.00 11.97
C GLU A 203 11.95 6.24 12.99
N ASP A 204 10.62 6.16 12.81
CA ASP A 204 9.75 5.31 13.66
C ASP A 204 10.09 3.81 13.58
N PHE A 205 10.97 3.40 12.64
CA PHE A 205 11.38 2.02 12.43
C PHE A 205 12.82 1.70 12.85
N CYS A 206 13.70 2.69 13.08
CA CYS A 206 15.06 2.42 13.54
C CYS A 206 15.12 1.76 14.94
N GLY A 207 14.07 1.93 15.75
CA GLY A 207 13.94 1.29 17.06
C GLY A 207 13.49 -0.18 17.04
N LEU A 208 12.83 -0.64 15.98
CA LEU A 208 12.38 -2.04 15.84
C LEU A 208 13.42 -2.93 15.12
N VAL A 209 14.37 -2.33 14.42
CA VAL A 209 15.43 -3.07 13.73
C VAL A 209 16.53 -3.55 14.69
N THR A 210 16.71 -2.93 15.87
CA THR A 210 17.83 -3.29 16.76
C THR A 210 17.58 -4.50 17.68
N SER A 211 16.33 -5.00 17.83
CA SER A 211 16.08 -6.25 18.58
C SER A 211 16.09 -7.51 17.70
N SER A 212 16.08 -7.38 16.37
CA SER A 212 16.08 -8.49 15.39
C SER A 212 17.47 -8.76 14.77
N ILE A 213 18.51 -8.03 15.18
CA ILE A 213 19.89 -8.25 14.68
C ILE A 213 20.51 -9.54 15.26
N MET A 214 19.89 -10.20 16.24
CA MET A 214 20.49 -11.33 16.95
C MET A 214 19.87 -12.71 16.68
N SER A 215 18.82 -12.88 15.88
CA SER A 215 18.20 -14.21 15.70
C SER A 215 18.79 -15.08 14.58
N GLY A 216 19.59 -14.52 13.64
CA GLY A 216 20.13 -15.29 12.51
C GLY A 216 19.07 -15.88 11.56
N GLU A 217 17.79 -15.56 11.77
CA GLU A 217 16.68 -16.04 10.95
C GLU A 217 16.58 -15.22 9.65
N PRO A 218 16.33 -15.87 8.50
CA PRO A 218 16.10 -15.18 7.24
C PRO A 218 14.87 -14.27 7.33
N SER A 219 15.01 -13.04 6.84
CA SER A 219 13.91 -12.08 6.83
C SER A 219 12.70 -12.57 6.05
N THR A 220 11.53 -12.19 6.56
CA THR A 220 10.24 -12.46 5.91
C THR A 220 10.03 -11.51 4.73
N GLN A 221 9.06 -11.82 3.86
CA GLN A 221 8.72 -10.94 2.75
C GLN A 221 8.18 -9.59 3.24
N ASP A 222 7.39 -9.56 4.31
CA ASP A 222 6.82 -8.30 4.85
C ASP A 222 7.92 -7.39 5.42
N GLU A 223 8.93 -7.95 6.11
CA GLU A 223 10.12 -7.21 6.54
C GLU A 223 10.89 -6.63 5.35
N ALA A 224 11.07 -7.44 4.31
CA ALA A 224 11.86 -7.07 3.15
C ALA A 224 11.14 -6.03 2.26
N VAL A 225 9.81 -6.09 2.14
CA VAL A 225 8.98 -5.05 1.52
C VAL A 225 9.08 -3.74 2.30
N SER A 226 9.06 -3.80 3.64
CA SER A 226 9.23 -2.61 4.48
C SER A 226 10.60 -1.96 4.24
N ALA A 227 11.66 -2.76 4.18
CA ALA A 227 13.01 -2.30 3.85
C ALA A 227 13.10 -1.71 2.44
N LEU A 228 12.47 -2.35 1.44
CA LEU A 228 12.37 -1.84 0.06
C LEU A 228 11.71 -0.46 0.02
N LEU A 229 10.56 -0.28 0.67
CA LEU A 229 9.85 0.99 0.68
C LEU A 229 10.69 2.09 1.36
N ALA A 230 11.31 1.79 2.50
CA ALA A 230 12.20 2.72 3.17
C ALA A 230 13.38 3.14 2.26
N PHE A 231 13.97 2.18 1.56
CA PHE A 231 15.05 2.41 0.60
C PHE A 231 14.61 3.30 -0.56
N VAL A 232 13.46 3.04 -1.18
CA VAL A 232 12.93 3.88 -2.27
C VAL A 232 12.62 5.30 -1.77
N PHE A 233 11.96 5.44 -0.61
CA PHE A 233 11.63 6.74 -0.02
C PHE A 233 12.83 7.51 0.53
N SER A 234 13.99 6.87 0.71
CA SER A 234 15.25 7.56 1.02
C SER A 234 15.76 8.43 -0.14
N GLY A 235 15.18 8.27 -1.33
CA GLY A 235 15.60 8.95 -2.55
C GLY A 235 16.52 8.12 -3.45
N ALA A 236 16.67 6.81 -3.16
CA ALA A 236 17.54 5.92 -3.92
C ALA A 236 17.18 5.81 -5.42
N LEU A 237 15.92 6.04 -5.77
CA LEU A 237 15.42 6.04 -7.15
C LEU A 237 15.20 7.46 -7.73
N GLY A 238 15.56 8.51 -6.98
CA GLY A 238 15.23 9.91 -7.28
C GLY A 238 14.30 10.53 -6.25
N SER A 239 13.82 11.76 -6.49
CA SER A 239 13.00 12.48 -5.51
C SER A 239 11.63 11.79 -5.31
N PRO A 240 11.27 11.38 -4.08
CA PRO A 240 9.98 10.75 -3.81
C PRO A 240 8.84 11.77 -3.63
N LYS A 241 9.13 13.07 -3.73
CA LYS A 241 8.14 14.12 -3.43
C LYS A 241 7.02 14.11 -4.46
N GLY A 242 5.79 13.85 -4.00
CA GLY A 242 4.61 13.79 -4.87
C GLY A 242 4.46 12.48 -5.65
N LYS A 243 5.28 11.47 -5.33
CA LYS A 243 5.30 10.18 -6.04
C LYS A 243 4.83 9.04 -5.15
N GLY A 244 4.14 8.08 -5.76
CA GLY A 244 3.88 6.75 -5.22
C GLY A 244 5.03 5.79 -5.53
N VAL A 245 5.01 4.62 -4.91
CA VAL A 245 5.94 3.54 -5.22
C VAL A 245 5.14 2.37 -5.76
N GLY A 246 5.33 2.06 -7.05
CA GLY A 246 4.89 0.81 -7.64
C GLY A 246 5.98 -0.23 -7.44
N TYR A 247 5.63 -1.43 -6.95
CA TYR A 247 6.58 -2.53 -6.85
C TYR A 247 5.92 -3.88 -7.04
N ALA A 248 6.69 -4.84 -7.56
CA ALA A 248 6.24 -6.19 -7.84
C ALA A 248 7.39 -7.18 -7.64
N LEU A 249 7.10 -8.29 -6.95
CA LEU A 249 8.07 -9.33 -6.65
C LEU A 249 8.37 -10.14 -7.92
N ILE A 250 9.63 -10.15 -8.36
CA ILE A 250 10.10 -10.93 -9.52
C ILE A 250 10.60 -12.30 -9.06
N GLU A 251 11.30 -12.35 -7.92
CA GLU A 251 11.96 -13.56 -7.46
C GLU A 251 11.94 -13.66 -5.93
N ALA A 252 11.64 -14.84 -5.41
CA ALA A 252 11.77 -15.18 -4.00
C ALA A 252 12.50 -16.52 -3.84
N THR A 253 13.73 -16.44 -3.33
CA THR A 253 14.57 -17.61 -3.00
C THR A 253 14.77 -17.70 -1.48
N PRO A 254 15.31 -18.80 -0.95
CA PRO A 254 15.68 -18.91 0.47
C PRO A 254 16.61 -17.78 0.96
N THR A 255 17.42 -17.19 0.06
CA THR A 255 18.44 -16.20 0.42
C THR A 255 18.16 -14.80 -0.08
N THR A 256 17.26 -14.62 -1.04
CA THR A 256 17.10 -13.34 -1.74
C THR A 256 15.66 -13.10 -2.15
N PHE A 257 15.23 -11.85 -2.04
CA PHE A 257 14.07 -11.33 -2.74
C PHE A 257 14.50 -10.32 -3.81
N ALA A 258 13.83 -10.30 -4.95
CA ALA A 258 14.05 -9.31 -5.98
C ALA A 258 12.73 -8.68 -6.41
N TRP A 259 12.68 -7.34 -6.46
CA TRP A 259 11.53 -6.59 -6.92
C TRP A 259 11.86 -5.74 -8.12
N LEU A 260 10.87 -5.60 -9.00
CA LEU A 260 10.75 -4.43 -9.84
C LEU A 260 10.17 -3.31 -8.99
N ALA A 261 10.80 -2.13 -8.97
CA ALA A 261 10.33 -0.97 -8.24
C ALA A 261 10.40 0.28 -9.12
N ALA A 262 9.44 1.19 -8.93
CA ALA A 262 9.32 2.42 -9.69
C ALA A 262 8.77 3.55 -8.81
N LEU A 263 9.17 4.79 -9.11
CA LEU A 263 8.57 6.00 -8.54
C LEU A 263 7.56 6.57 -9.52
N GLU A 264 6.29 6.54 -9.17
CA GLU A 264 5.17 6.87 -10.05
C GLU A 264 4.58 8.24 -9.66
N ASP A 265 4.43 9.15 -10.62
CA ASP A 265 3.79 10.43 -10.34
C ASP A 265 2.27 10.21 -10.19
N ILE A 266 1.74 10.44 -8.99
CA ILE A 266 0.33 10.14 -8.66
C ILE A 266 -0.63 11.02 -9.48
N ASP A 267 -0.25 12.28 -9.68
CA ASP A 267 -1.06 13.29 -10.36
C ASP A 267 -0.42 13.75 -11.69
N GLY A 268 0.64 13.06 -12.13
CA GLY A 268 1.42 13.44 -13.31
C GLY A 268 0.78 12.98 -14.62
N PRO A 269 1.15 13.59 -15.77
CA PRO A 269 0.77 13.03 -17.06
C PRO A 269 1.37 11.62 -17.22
N PRO A 270 0.72 10.73 -17.99
CA PRO A 270 1.27 9.41 -18.27
C PRO A 270 2.58 9.57 -19.05
N MET A 271 3.69 9.36 -18.35
CA MET A 271 5.04 9.37 -18.90
C MET A 271 5.65 7.98 -18.67
N PRO A 272 6.54 7.50 -19.55
CA PRO A 272 7.26 6.26 -19.28
C PRO A 272 7.99 6.32 -17.93
N ILE A 273 7.86 5.27 -17.13
CA ILE A 273 8.24 5.27 -15.71
C ILE A 273 9.50 4.46 -15.53
N ASP A 274 10.62 5.06 -15.15
CA ASP A 274 11.86 4.33 -14.88
C ASP A 274 11.64 3.24 -13.81
N ARG A 275 11.91 1.99 -14.20
CA ARG A 275 11.78 0.82 -13.34
C ARG A 275 13.16 0.26 -13.02
N TYR A 276 13.32 -0.21 -11.79
CA TYR A 276 14.59 -0.69 -11.26
C TYR A 276 14.42 -2.07 -10.64
N LEU A 277 15.37 -2.95 -10.89
CA LEU A 277 15.53 -4.20 -10.16
C LEU A 277 16.26 -3.90 -8.85
N ILE A 278 15.61 -4.22 -7.74
CA ILE A 278 16.17 -4.07 -6.39
C ILE A 278 16.18 -5.44 -5.73
N LYS A 279 17.36 -5.87 -5.26
CA LYS A 279 17.55 -7.15 -4.58
C LYS A 279 17.75 -6.93 -3.09
N PHE A 280 17.14 -7.77 -2.27
CA PHE A 280 17.29 -7.81 -0.81
C PHE A 280 17.82 -9.17 -0.39
N ASN A 281 18.93 -9.19 0.34
CA ASN A 281 19.47 -10.40 0.92
C ASN A 281 18.72 -10.72 2.22
N ARG A 282 18.09 -11.89 2.29
CA ARG A 282 17.27 -12.31 3.44
C ARG A 282 18.11 -12.58 4.69
N VAL A 283 19.38 -12.93 4.54
CA VAL A 283 20.27 -13.27 5.66
C VAL A 283 21.01 -12.04 6.16
N SER A 284 21.65 -11.27 5.26
CA SER A 284 22.37 -10.06 5.66
C SER A 284 21.46 -8.85 5.88
N LYS A 285 20.20 -8.92 5.42
CA LYS A 285 19.21 -7.82 5.43
C LYS A 285 19.68 -6.59 4.62
N GLU A 286 20.63 -6.78 3.71
CA GLU A 286 21.18 -5.74 2.86
C GLU A 286 20.38 -5.59 1.56
N ILE A 287 20.22 -4.34 1.11
CA ILE A 287 19.62 -3.99 -0.18
C ILE A 287 20.73 -3.67 -1.17
N CYS A 288 20.70 -4.32 -2.33
CA CYS A 288 21.61 -4.03 -3.43
C CYS A 288 21.25 -2.69 -4.11
N PRO A 289 22.24 -1.99 -4.70
CA PRO A 289 21.97 -0.80 -5.49
C PRO A 289 20.93 -1.07 -6.60
N PRO A 290 20.06 -0.10 -6.90
CA PRO A 290 19.02 -0.26 -7.90
C PRO A 290 19.63 -0.41 -9.29
N GLN A 291 19.23 -1.46 -10.01
CA GLN A 291 19.66 -1.70 -11.38
C GLN A 291 18.57 -1.25 -12.35
N PRO A 292 18.82 -0.28 -13.26
CA PRO A 292 17.83 0.12 -14.24
C PRO A 292 17.39 -1.06 -15.11
N MET A 293 16.08 -1.21 -15.27
CA MET A 293 15.49 -2.20 -16.17
C MET A 293 15.16 -1.51 -17.49
N VAL A 294 15.93 -1.84 -18.52
CA VAL A 294 15.83 -1.24 -19.85
C VAL A 294 16.27 -2.29 -20.87
N LEU A 295 15.61 -2.32 -22.02
CA LEU A 295 16.14 -3.04 -23.19
C LEU A 295 17.11 -2.12 -23.92
N SER A 296 18.34 -2.59 -24.12
CA SER A 296 19.29 -1.88 -24.97
C SER A 296 18.88 -1.93 -26.44
N GLU A 297 19.36 -0.98 -27.24
CA GLU A 297 19.11 -0.96 -28.69
C GLU A 297 19.61 -2.24 -29.37
N THR A 298 20.74 -2.78 -28.92
CA THR A 298 21.26 -4.08 -29.37
C THR A 298 20.30 -5.22 -29.05
N GLU A 299 19.80 -5.30 -27.81
CA GLU A 299 18.84 -6.35 -27.43
C GLU A 299 17.52 -6.23 -28.21
N LEU A 300 17.05 -5.01 -28.49
CA LEU A 300 15.88 -4.77 -29.33
C LEU A 300 16.13 -5.22 -30.78
N ALA A 301 17.29 -4.87 -31.35
CA ALA A 301 17.65 -5.25 -32.70
C ALA A 301 17.75 -6.78 -32.85
N GLU A 302 18.41 -7.45 -31.89
CA GLU A 302 18.51 -8.91 -31.86
C GLU A 302 17.14 -9.58 -31.73
N ALA A 303 16.29 -9.08 -30.83
CA ALA A 303 14.94 -9.63 -30.62
C ALA A 303 14.06 -9.50 -31.86
N ILE A 304 14.06 -8.32 -32.49
CA ILE A 304 13.30 -8.05 -33.72
C ILE A 304 13.79 -8.92 -34.86
N PHE A 305 15.10 -8.94 -35.11
CA PHE A 305 15.68 -9.75 -36.18
C PHE A 305 15.38 -11.24 -35.98
N ALA A 306 15.52 -11.75 -34.75
CA ALA A 306 15.23 -13.15 -34.46
C ALA A 306 13.76 -13.53 -34.63
N ALA A 307 12.84 -12.63 -34.30
CA ALA A 307 11.39 -12.92 -34.35
C ALA A 307 10.76 -12.65 -35.72
N THR A 308 11.24 -11.65 -36.46
CA THR A 308 10.58 -11.17 -37.69
C THR A 308 11.47 -11.25 -38.94
N GLY A 309 12.78 -11.44 -38.78
CA GLY A 309 13.77 -11.37 -39.86
C GLY A 309 14.06 -9.94 -40.36
N GLN A 310 13.55 -8.93 -39.66
CA GLN A 310 13.68 -7.52 -40.03
C GLN A 310 14.74 -6.79 -39.21
N HIS A 311 15.22 -5.66 -39.69
CA HIS A 311 16.25 -4.87 -39.02
C HIS A 311 15.64 -3.67 -38.31
N LEU A 312 16.09 -3.41 -37.08
CA LEU A 312 15.72 -2.24 -36.31
C LEU A 312 16.08 -0.95 -37.07
N ALA A 313 15.11 -0.06 -37.28
CA ALA A 313 15.33 1.28 -37.82
C ALA A 313 15.35 2.34 -36.72
N SER A 314 14.36 2.29 -35.82
CA SER A 314 14.35 3.13 -34.61
C SER A 314 13.53 2.49 -33.50
N SER A 315 13.88 2.83 -32.27
CA SER A 315 13.12 2.46 -31.08
C SER A 315 12.88 3.67 -30.21
N THR A 316 11.71 3.78 -29.61
CA THR A 316 11.41 4.82 -28.62
C THR A 316 10.55 4.22 -27.52
N ARG A 317 10.82 4.61 -26.27
CA ARG A 317 9.98 4.23 -25.15
C ARG A 317 8.59 4.84 -25.34
N PHE A 318 7.56 4.02 -25.18
CA PHE A 318 6.21 4.35 -25.64
C PHE A 318 5.25 4.57 -24.48
N THR A 319 4.61 3.50 -23.99
CA THR A 319 3.65 3.55 -22.88
C THR A 319 3.91 2.36 -21.98
N ASP A 320 4.39 2.63 -20.78
CA ASP A 320 4.65 1.58 -19.81
C ASP A 320 3.35 1.19 -19.12
N GLY A 321 3.03 -0.11 -19.10
CA GLY A 321 2.00 -0.64 -18.22
C GLY A 321 2.50 -0.67 -16.78
N ALA A 322 1.60 -0.92 -15.82
CA ALA A 322 2.00 -1.11 -14.42
C ALA A 322 3.02 -2.25 -14.25
N LEU A 323 2.99 -3.24 -15.14
CA LEU A 323 3.76 -4.49 -15.05
C LEU A 323 4.77 -4.70 -16.19
N SER A 324 4.91 -3.71 -17.08
CA SER A 324 5.75 -3.82 -18.27
C SER A 324 6.48 -2.53 -18.62
N ILE A 325 7.53 -2.66 -19.42
CA ILE A 325 8.22 -1.54 -20.08
C ILE A 325 8.04 -1.71 -21.58
N SER A 326 7.51 -0.71 -22.27
CA SER A 326 7.13 -0.85 -23.67
C SER A 326 7.93 0.07 -24.59
N TYR A 327 8.37 -0.49 -25.70
CA TYR A 327 9.08 0.21 -26.76
C TYR A 327 8.26 0.14 -28.05
N LYS A 328 8.02 1.29 -28.67
CA LYS A 328 7.60 1.35 -30.06
C LYS A 328 8.83 1.19 -30.93
N VAL A 329 8.79 0.21 -31.82
CA VAL A 329 9.89 -0.16 -32.70
C VAL A 329 9.44 -0.04 -34.16
N THR A 330 10.26 0.59 -34.98
CA THR A 330 10.11 0.61 -36.45
C THR A 330 11.25 -0.17 -37.10
N VAL A 331 11.00 -0.68 -38.31
CA VAL A 331 11.94 -1.54 -39.04
C VAL A 331 12.35 -0.93 -40.38
N GLN A 332 13.52 -1.32 -40.89
CA GLN A 332 14.08 -0.75 -42.11
C GLN A 332 13.34 -1.19 -43.37
N GLU A 333 12.76 -2.39 -43.33
CA GLU A 333 12.11 -3.04 -44.46
C GLU A 333 10.75 -2.43 -44.80
N SER A 334 10.09 -1.76 -43.85
CA SER A 334 8.79 -1.14 -44.08
C SER A 334 8.52 -0.01 -43.09
N SER A 335 8.27 1.19 -43.61
CA SER A 335 7.84 2.36 -42.81
C SER A 335 6.43 2.21 -42.22
N ASP A 336 5.63 1.31 -42.80
CA ASP A 336 4.21 1.14 -42.44
C ASP A 336 4.03 0.08 -41.35
N ILE A 337 5.11 -0.58 -40.94
CA ILE A 337 5.11 -1.60 -39.90
C ILE A 337 5.81 -1.03 -38.67
N ALA A 338 5.11 -1.09 -37.54
CA ALA A 338 5.67 -0.86 -36.24
C ALA A 338 5.30 -2.02 -35.31
N TYR A 339 6.18 -2.28 -34.35
CA TYR A 339 6.01 -3.27 -33.30
C TYR A 339 5.97 -2.61 -31.94
N VAL A 340 5.34 -3.28 -30.99
CA VAL A 340 5.51 -3.02 -29.57
C VAL A 340 6.36 -4.15 -29.01
N VAL A 341 7.52 -3.79 -28.45
CA VAL A 341 8.37 -4.73 -27.70
C VAL A 341 8.17 -4.43 -26.22
N GLN A 342 7.70 -5.42 -25.47
CA GLN A 342 7.41 -5.28 -24.04
C GLN A 342 8.34 -6.15 -23.22
N LEU A 343 9.02 -5.54 -22.25
CA LEU A 343 9.73 -6.25 -21.20
C LEU A 343 8.76 -6.52 -20.05
N ARG A 344 8.49 -7.80 -19.78
CA ARG A 344 7.48 -8.26 -18.81
C ARG A 344 8.12 -9.13 -17.74
N HIS A 345 7.60 -9.04 -16.52
CA HIS A 345 7.98 -9.92 -15.41
C HIS A 345 6.79 -10.73 -14.89
N HIS A 346 5.57 -10.23 -15.10
CA HIS A 346 4.35 -11.00 -14.99
C HIS A 346 4.02 -11.68 -16.32
N GLY A 347 3.36 -12.84 -16.26
CA GLY A 347 3.07 -13.62 -17.45
C GLY A 347 4.24 -14.50 -17.88
N ARG A 348 3.99 -15.76 -18.23
CA ARG A 348 4.93 -16.52 -19.09
C ARG A 348 4.74 -16.06 -20.52
N VAL A 349 5.71 -15.34 -21.10
CA VAL A 349 5.56 -14.73 -22.43
C VAL A 349 5.30 -15.80 -23.50
N SER A 350 6.00 -16.93 -23.45
CA SER A 350 5.78 -18.04 -24.37
C SER A 350 4.35 -18.60 -24.32
N SER A 351 3.73 -18.56 -23.14
CA SER A 351 2.33 -18.97 -22.93
C SER A 351 1.38 -17.95 -23.53
N MET A 352 1.60 -16.66 -23.26
CA MET A 352 0.79 -15.58 -23.84
C MET A 352 0.82 -15.61 -25.37
N ASP A 353 2.02 -15.74 -25.95
CA ASP A 353 2.18 -15.82 -27.41
C ASP A 353 1.46 -17.04 -27.98
N SER A 354 1.59 -18.21 -27.34
CA SER A 354 0.89 -19.43 -27.78
C SER A 354 -0.63 -19.27 -27.70
N LEU A 355 -1.14 -18.63 -26.64
CA LEU A 355 -2.58 -18.38 -26.49
C LEU A 355 -3.11 -17.39 -27.53
N MET A 356 -2.39 -16.29 -27.77
CA MET A 356 -2.79 -15.30 -28.79
C MET A 356 -2.74 -15.91 -30.20
N ILE A 357 -1.79 -16.82 -30.47
CA ILE A 357 -1.77 -17.62 -31.71
C ILE A 357 -2.99 -18.55 -31.79
N LEU A 358 -3.39 -19.19 -30.69
CA LEU A 358 -4.59 -20.02 -30.66
C LEU A 358 -5.83 -19.19 -30.98
N ILE A 359 -6.01 -18.05 -30.30
CA ILE A 359 -7.16 -17.15 -30.49
C ILE A 359 -7.24 -16.68 -31.93
N SER A 360 -6.15 -16.13 -32.48
CA SER A 360 -6.11 -15.63 -33.87
C SER A 360 -6.39 -16.70 -34.93
N ARG A 361 -6.20 -17.99 -34.61
CA ARG A 361 -6.50 -19.11 -35.51
C ARG A 361 -7.90 -19.68 -35.36
N THR A 362 -8.53 -19.53 -34.20
CA THR A 362 -9.74 -20.27 -33.84
C THR A 362 -10.96 -19.40 -33.62
N VAL A 363 -10.77 -18.12 -33.35
CA VAL A 363 -11.82 -17.13 -33.11
C VAL A 363 -11.81 -16.12 -34.25
N ASP A 364 -13.00 -15.67 -34.66
CA ASP A 364 -13.10 -14.60 -35.66
C ASP A 364 -12.44 -13.31 -35.14
N HIS A 365 -11.47 -12.78 -35.89
CA HIS A 365 -10.80 -11.53 -35.61
C HIS A 365 -11.74 -10.31 -35.49
N GLN A 366 -12.94 -10.35 -36.07
CA GLN A 366 -13.93 -9.28 -35.90
C GLN A 366 -14.61 -9.32 -34.52
N ILE A 367 -14.57 -10.47 -33.85
CA ILE A 367 -15.19 -10.69 -32.55
C ILE A 367 -14.18 -10.51 -31.42
N LEU A 368 -13.02 -11.17 -31.53
CA LEU A 368 -11.96 -11.14 -30.51
C LEU A 368 -10.62 -10.79 -31.16
N PRO A 369 -10.42 -9.53 -31.60
CA PRO A 369 -9.19 -9.12 -32.24
C PRO A 369 -8.04 -9.14 -31.24
N VAL A 370 -6.98 -9.88 -31.55
CA VAL A 370 -5.72 -9.86 -30.81
C VAL A 370 -4.61 -9.33 -31.72
N PRO A 371 -3.65 -8.53 -31.20
CA PRO A 371 -2.49 -8.13 -31.99
C PRO A 371 -1.72 -9.35 -32.51
N PRO A 372 -1.26 -9.34 -33.78
CA PRO A 372 -0.32 -10.34 -34.26
C PRO A 372 0.92 -10.41 -33.36
N VAL A 373 1.25 -11.61 -32.88
CA VAL A 373 2.43 -11.86 -32.04
C VAL A 373 3.59 -12.43 -32.85
N TYR A 374 4.80 -12.12 -32.44
CA TYR A 374 6.05 -12.57 -33.08
C TYR A 374 6.95 -13.20 -32.01
N PRO A 375 6.80 -14.52 -31.74
CA PRO A 375 7.54 -15.19 -30.68
C PRO A 375 9.05 -15.13 -30.94
N ILE A 376 9.83 -14.77 -29.92
CA ILE A 376 11.30 -14.77 -30.01
C ILE A 376 11.81 -16.20 -29.73
N PRO A 377 12.63 -16.80 -30.64
CA PRO A 377 13.23 -18.10 -30.39
C PRO A 377 14.04 -18.14 -29.08
N GLY A 378 13.73 -19.11 -28.21
CA GLY A 378 14.42 -19.31 -26.93
C GLY A 378 13.97 -18.40 -25.78
N GLU A 379 12.93 -17.59 -25.96
CA GLU A 379 12.51 -16.61 -24.94
C GLU A 379 12.09 -17.25 -23.61
N MET A 380 11.45 -18.43 -23.64
CA MET A 380 11.07 -19.17 -22.43
C MET A 380 12.29 -19.41 -21.52
N LYS A 381 13.37 -19.97 -22.09
CA LYS A 381 14.61 -20.24 -21.35
C LYS A 381 15.27 -18.94 -20.87
N ARG A 382 15.21 -17.88 -21.67
CA ARG A 382 15.72 -16.56 -21.28
C ARG A 382 14.95 -16.02 -20.08
N GLN A 383 13.63 -16.01 -20.13
CA GLN A 383 12.76 -15.53 -19.05
C GLN A 383 12.98 -16.35 -17.77
N GLU A 384 13.08 -17.68 -17.86
CA GLU A 384 13.43 -18.54 -16.70
C GLU A 384 14.78 -18.18 -16.07
N THR A 385 15.74 -17.72 -16.89
CA THR A 385 17.09 -17.36 -16.43
C THR A 385 17.14 -15.95 -15.84
N THR A 386 16.39 -15.00 -16.39
CA THR A 386 16.48 -13.58 -16.04
C THR A 386 15.34 -13.09 -15.14
N GLY A 387 14.25 -13.86 -15.04
CA GLY A 387 12.98 -13.43 -14.47
C GLY A 387 12.16 -12.49 -15.37
N MET A 388 12.66 -12.17 -16.58
CA MET A 388 12.06 -11.14 -17.45
C MET A 388 11.89 -11.65 -18.88
N GLY A 389 10.66 -11.68 -19.36
CA GLY A 389 10.32 -12.05 -20.74
C GLY A 389 10.23 -10.84 -21.67
N ARG A 390 10.52 -11.03 -22.96
CA ARG A 390 10.35 -10.06 -24.03
C ARG A 390 9.24 -10.52 -24.95
N GLN A 391 8.18 -9.73 -25.06
CA GLN A 391 7.08 -9.98 -25.97
C GLN A 391 7.15 -9.01 -27.15
N ILE A 392 6.86 -9.49 -28.36
CA ILE A 392 6.77 -8.67 -29.56
C ILE A 392 5.39 -8.82 -30.17
N THR A 393 4.67 -7.71 -30.31
CA THR A 393 3.37 -7.65 -31.00
C THR A 393 3.40 -6.59 -32.09
N ARG A 394 2.54 -6.72 -33.10
CA ARG A 394 2.32 -5.63 -34.06
C ARG A 394 1.64 -4.47 -33.34
N LEU A 395 2.12 -3.25 -33.57
CA LEU A 395 1.43 -2.06 -33.11
C LEU A 395 0.08 -1.93 -33.83
N VAL A 396 -1.01 -1.91 -33.05
CA VAL A 396 -2.37 -1.67 -33.55
C VAL A 396 -2.69 -0.18 -33.37
N PRO A 397 -3.00 0.55 -34.44
CA PRO A 397 -3.38 1.96 -34.33
C PRO A 397 -4.77 2.11 -33.70
N GLY A 398 -4.95 3.15 -32.89
CA GLY A 398 -6.21 3.48 -32.24
C GLY A 398 -5.99 4.19 -30.90
N VAL A 399 -7.09 4.35 -30.16
CA VAL A 399 -7.13 4.93 -28.82
C VAL A 399 -7.66 3.92 -27.82
N MET A 400 -7.22 4.05 -26.56
CA MET A 400 -7.71 3.21 -25.47
C MET A 400 -9.18 3.49 -25.20
N ALA A 401 -10.01 2.45 -25.12
CA ALA A 401 -11.45 2.57 -24.87
C ALA A 401 -11.72 3.27 -23.54
N SER A 402 -10.89 3.07 -22.52
CA SER A 402 -10.99 3.77 -21.22
C SER A 402 -10.96 5.30 -21.34
N SER A 403 -10.32 5.83 -22.37
CA SER A 403 -10.22 7.28 -22.61
C SER A 403 -11.43 7.84 -23.37
N VAL A 404 -12.13 7.03 -24.15
CA VAL A 404 -13.23 7.50 -25.04
C VAL A 404 -14.60 7.04 -24.60
N TYR A 405 -14.72 5.79 -24.13
CA TYR A 405 -15.99 5.17 -23.73
C TYR A 405 -16.81 6.00 -22.73
N PRO A 406 -16.22 6.58 -21.66
CA PRO A 406 -16.99 7.39 -20.72
C PRO A 406 -17.69 8.59 -21.38
N ARG A 407 -17.09 9.13 -22.44
CA ARG A 407 -17.54 10.33 -23.17
C ARG A 407 -18.50 10.02 -24.32
N LEU A 408 -18.71 8.75 -24.66
CA LEU A 408 -19.67 8.36 -25.69
C LEU A 408 -21.09 8.71 -25.26
N SER A 409 -21.92 9.09 -26.23
CA SER A 409 -23.36 9.20 -26.03
C SER A 409 -23.97 7.85 -25.65
N HIS A 410 -25.18 7.85 -25.09
CA HIS A 410 -25.89 6.62 -24.72
C HIS A 410 -26.08 5.68 -25.93
N ASP A 411 -26.45 6.23 -27.08
CA ASP A 411 -26.66 5.45 -28.31
C ASP A 411 -25.35 4.83 -28.83
N GLU A 412 -24.22 5.53 -28.69
CA GLU A 412 -22.90 4.96 -29.01
C GLU A 412 -22.50 3.87 -28.01
N LYS A 413 -22.79 4.04 -26.71
CA LYS A 413 -22.59 2.98 -25.71
C LYS A 413 -23.44 1.74 -26.03
N LEU A 414 -24.70 1.92 -26.46
CA LEU A 414 -25.57 0.84 -26.91
C LEU A 414 -25.04 0.09 -28.15
N ASN A 415 -24.19 0.73 -28.96
CA ASN A 415 -23.50 0.06 -30.07
C ASN A 415 -22.20 -0.65 -29.65
N PHE A 416 -21.52 -0.14 -28.62
CA PHE A 416 -20.25 -0.69 -28.13
C PHE A 416 -20.45 -1.89 -27.19
N VAL A 417 -21.39 -1.79 -26.24
CA VAL A 417 -21.62 -2.77 -25.17
C VAL A 417 -21.92 -4.18 -25.72
N PRO A 418 -22.78 -4.37 -26.75
CA PRO A 418 -22.97 -5.68 -27.38
C PRO A 418 -21.68 -6.29 -27.93
N LYS A 419 -20.77 -5.48 -28.50
CA LYS A 419 -19.50 -5.99 -29.04
C LYS A 419 -18.57 -6.49 -27.93
N MET A 420 -18.54 -5.78 -26.80
CA MET A 420 -17.85 -6.27 -25.60
C MET A 420 -18.44 -7.59 -25.11
N ALA A 421 -19.77 -7.72 -25.06
CA ALA A 421 -20.43 -8.96 -24.65
C ALA A 421 -20.03 -10.15 -25.53
N VAL A 422 -20.05 -9.97 -26.86
CA VAL A 422 -19.65 -11.02 -27.82
C VAL A 422 -18.15 -11.34 -27.69
N ALA A 423 -17.28 -10.35 -27.40
CA ALA A 423 -15.87 -10.60 -27.11
C ALA A 423 -15.67 -11.42 -25.81
N PHE A 424 -16.41 -11.12 -24.74
CA PHE A 424 -16.43 -11.94 -23.52
C PHE A 424 -16.84 -13.38 -23.82
N GLN A 425 -17.97 -13.56 -24.52
CA GLN A 425 -18.44 -14.88 -24.91
C GLN A 425 -17.39 -15.64 -25.74
N ALA A 426 -16.74 -15.00 -26.69
CA ALA A 426 -15.75 -15.65 -27.53
C ALA A 426 -14.52 -16.11 -26.72
N CYS A 427 -14.13 -15.35 -25.70
CA CYS A 427 -13.11 -15.78 -24.74
C CYS A 427 -13.60 -16.97 -23.91
N TRP A 428 -14.83 -16.91 -23.39
CA TRP A 428 -15.43 -17.96 -22.56
C TRP A 428 -15.64 -19.28 -23.30
N GLN A 429 -15.73 -19.24 -24.63
CA GLN A 429 -15.87 -20.39 -25.50
C GLN A 429 -14.53 -21.04 -25.90
N ILE A 430 -13.39 -20.48 -25.50
CA ILE A 430 -12.09 -21.14 -25.69
C ILE A 430 -12.11 -22.47 -24.91
N PRO A 431 -11.87 -23.63 -25.58
CA PRO A 431 -11.99 -24.92 -24.93
C PRO A 431 -10.99 -25.10 -23.78
N LEU A 432 -11.49 -25.38 -22.58
CA LEU A 432 -10.65 -25.74 -21.44
C LEU A 432 -10.17 -27.18 -21.54
N PRO A 433 -8.93 -27.49 -21.09
CA PRO A 433 -8.41 -28.86 -21.05
C PRO A 433 -9.18 -29.73 -20.04
N GLU A 434 -9.59 -29.13 -18.92
CA GLU A 434 -10.41 -29.75 -17.88
C GLU A 434 -11.53 -28.79 -17.45
N LYS A 435 -12.79 -29.22 -17.58
CA LYS A 435 -13.96 -28.33 -17.44
C LYS A 435 -14.23 -27.84 -16.01
N HIS A 436 -13.61 -28.45 -15.00
CA HIS A 436 -13.89 -28.17 -13.59
C HIS A 436 -12.70 -27.60 -12.81
N LEU A 437 -11.51 -27.57 -13.41
CA LEU A 437 -10.33 -27.03 -12.74
C LEU A 437 -10.34 -25.51 -12.80
N ILE A 438 -10.04 -24.87 -11.67
CA ILE A 438 -9.96 -23.41 -11.54
C ILE A 438 -8.52 -23.02 -11.22
N GLY A 439 -7.92 -22.13 -12.01
CA GLY A 439 -6.52 -21.76 -11.88
C GLY A 439 -6.01 -20.88 -13.02
N GLU A 440 -4.70 -20.68 -13.10
CA GLU A 440 -4.07 -20.00 -14.24
C GLU A 440 -4.20 -20.85 -15.51
N LEU A 441 -4.63 -20.25 -16.62
CA LEU A 441 -4.68 -20.92 -17.92
C LEU A 441 -3.39 -20.65 -18.67
N THR A 442 -2.56 -21.68 -18.84
CA THR A 442 -1.31 -21.61 -19.59
C THR A 442 -1.44 -22.30 -20.94
N ALA A 443 -0.61 -21.90 -21.89
CA ALA A 443 -0.56 -22.46 -23.23
C ALA A 443 0.88 -22.84 -23.58
N THR A 444 1.07 -23.97 -24.26
CA THR A 444 2.37 -24.37 -24.80
C THR A 444 2.20 -24.83 -26.24
N THR A 445 3.21 -24.58 -27.07
CA THR A 445 3.21 -25.05 -28.45
C THR A 445 4.03 -26.33 -28.54
N VAL A 446 3.39 -27.44 -28.92
CA VAL A 446 4.01 -28.76 -29.14
C VAL A 446 3.68 -29.21 -30.56
N ASP A 447 4.72 -29.48 -31.36
CA ASP A 447 4.58 -29.88 -32.78
C ASP A 447 3.65 -28.97 -33.60
N GLY A 448 3.73 -27.66 -33.35
CA GLY A 448 2.93 -26.63 -34.03
C GLY A 448 1.47 -26.54 -33.58
N ARG A 449 1.05 -27.34 -32.60
CA ARG A 449 -0.27 -27.28 -31.96
C ARG A 449 -0.17 -26.61 -30.60
N VAL A 450 -1.14 -25.77 -30.28
CA VAL A 450 -1.24 -25.15 -28.96
C VAL A 450 -2.02 -26.08 -28.03
N ILE A 451 -1.41 -26.41 -26.89
CA ILE A 451 -1.99 -27.21 -25.82
C ILE A 451 -2.22 -26.28 -24.62
N LEU A 452 -3.45 -26.30 -24.08
CA LEU A 452 -3.80 -25.54 -22.88
C LEU A 452 -3.64 -26.41 -21.64
N ASN A 453 -3.19 -25.79 -20.54
CA ASN A 453 -3.06 -26.43 -19.23
C ASN A 453 -3.63 -25.50 -18.16
N ILE A 454 -4.08 -26.06 -17.04
CA ILE A 454 -4.55 -25.30 -15.89
C ILE A 454 -3.56 -25.51 -14.75
N GLU A 455 -2.92 -24.43 -14.34
CA GLU A 455 -1.90 -24.38 -13.29
C GLU A 455 -2.45 -23.66 -12.04
N PRO A 456 -1.77 -23.71 -10.89
CA PRO A 456 -2.14 -22.89 -9.73
C PRO A 456 -2.21 -21.40 -10.09
N ASP A 457 -3.15 -20.67 -9.50
CA ASP A 457 -3.21 -19.22 -9.63
C ASP A 457 -1.96 -18.58 -9.00
N ARG A 458 -1.09 -18.04 -9.86
CA ARG A 458 0.07 -17.24 -9.44
C ARG A 458 -0.27 -15.77 -9.24
N HIS A 459 -1.35 -15.28 -9.86
CA HIS A 459 -1.56 -13.85 -10.04
C HIS A 459 -2.04 -13.17 -8.76
N TYR A 460 -3.00 -13.80 -8.09
CA TYR A 460 -3.51 -13.35 -6.81
C TYR A 460 -2.99 -14.19 -5.65
N GLY A 461 -2.13 -15.17 -5.95
CA GLY A 461 -1.54 -16.08 -4.98
C GLY A 461 -2.59 -16.92 -4.26
N LEU A 462 -3.73 -17.19 -4.92
CA LEU A 462 -4.81 -17.96 -4.31
C LEU A 462 -4.41 -19.44 -4.10
N GLY A 463 -3.44 -19.93 -4.87
CA GLY A 463 -3.04 -21.33 -4.90
C GLY A 463 -3.80 -22.12 -5.97
N GLY A 464 -4.16 -23.36 -5.68
CA GLY A 464 -4.83 -24.25 -6.63
C GLY A 464 -3.86 -25.15 -7.43
N PRO A 465 -4.27 -25.66 -8.61
CA PRO A 465 -5.59 -25.50 -9.20
C PRO A 465 -6.68 -26.08 -8.27
N PHE A 466 -7.83 -25.42 -8.20
CA PHE A 466 -8.94 -25.83 -7.35
C PHE A 466 -9.83 -26.83 -8.06
N LEU A 467 -10.38 -27.79 -7.32
CA LEU A 467 -11.25 -28.85 -7.86
C LEU A 467 -12.73 -28.50 -7.78
N SER A 468 -13.07 -27.39 -7.10
CA SER A 468 -14.44 -26.95 -6.89
C SER A 468 -14.55 -25.43 -6.76
N VAL A 469 -15.74 -24.90 -7.09
CA VAL A 469 -16.05 -23.47 -7.01
C VAL A 469 -16.05 -23.01 -5.56
N ARG A 470 -16.50 -23.84 -4.62
CA ARG A 470 -16.47 -23.51 -3.19
C ARG A 470 -15.05 -23.41 -2.64
N GLU A 471 -14.13 -24.27 -3.05
CA GLU A 471 -12.72 -24.16 -2.65
C GLU A 471 -12.10 -22.86 -3.17
N TYR A 472 -12.36 -22.53 -4.44
CA TYR A 472 -11.94 -21.28 -5.03
C TYR A 472 -12.51 -20.05 -4.28
N LEU A 473 -13.81 -20.00 -4.03
CA LEU A 473 -14.46 -18.90 -3.29
C LEU A 473 -13.88 -18.77 -1.87
N ARG A 474 -13.66 -19.89 -1.17
CA ARG A 474 -13.06 -19.87 0.17
C ARG A 474 -11.66 -19.30 0.16
N ALA A 475 -10.83 -19.70 -0.81
CA ALA A 475 -9.48 -19.19 -0.96
C ALA A 475 -9.50 -17.69 -1.30
N TYR A 476 -10.36 -17.27 -2.22
CA TYR A 476 -10.55 -15.87 -2.60
C TYR A 476 -10.95 -14.99 -1.42
N ILE A 477 -12.02 -15.35 -0.69
CA ILE A 477 -12.52 -14.58 0.45
C ILE A 477 -11.48 -14.50 1.58
N ARG A 478 -10.78 -15.59 1.88
CA ARG A 478 -9.69 -15.58 2.88
C ARG A 478 -8.54 -14.67 2.45
N SER A 479 -8.16 -14.70 1.18
CA SER A 479 -7.15 -13.80 0.63
C SER A 479 -7.59 -12.33 0.76
N SER A 480 -8.87 -12.03 0.48
CA SER A 480 -9.43 -10.70 0.67
C SER A 480 -9.43 -10.25 2.14
N LEU A 481 -9.72 -11.13 3.10
CA LEU A 481 -9.60 -10.82 4.52
C LEU A 481 -8.16 -10.47 4.91
N ILE A 482 -7.19 -11.28 4.49
CA ILE A 482 -5.76 -11.03 4.75
C ILE A 482 -5.35 -9.66 4.17
N ALA A 483 -5.81 -9.34 2.96
CA ALA A 483 -5.55 -8.05 2.33
C ALA A 483 -6.19 -6.89 3.12
N LEU A 484 -7.44 -7.06 3.56
CA LEU A 484 -8.13 -6.09 4.42
C LEU A 484 -7.35 -5.88 5.73
N GLU A 485 -6.95 -6.94 6.43
CA GLU A 485 -6.20 -6.86 7.69
C GLU A 485 -4.90 -6.08 7.55
N LYS A 486 -4.18 -6.27 6.44
CA LYS A 486 -2.93 -5.56 6.15
C LYS A 486 -3.12 -4.11 5.71
N GLN A 487 -4.30 -3.74 5.18
CA GLN A 487 -4.54 -2.42 4.63
C GLN A 487 -4.55 -1.32 5.71
N GLN A 488 -3.80 -0.25 5.53
CA GLN A 488 -3.79 0.89 6.45
C GLN A 488 -4.70 2.01 5.94
N GLY A 489 -5.01 3.00 6.77
CA GLY A 489 -5.72 4.23 6.38
C GLY A 489 -7.23 4.11 6.22
N ILE A 490 -7.78 2.96 6.63
CA ILE A 490 -9.20 2.64 6.61
C ILE A 490 -9.66 2.23 8.01
N GLU A 491 -9.01 2.75 9.05
CA GLU A 491 -9.24 2.36 10.44
C GLU A 491 -10.70 2.51 10.85
N GLU A 492 -11.37 3.58 10.42
CA GLU A 492 -12.82 3.79 10.61
C GLU A 492 -13.67 2.62 10.09
N TYR A 493 -13.36 2.13 8.87
CA TYR A 493 -14.05 0.98 8.29
C TYR A 493 -13.75 -0.32 9.06
N LYS A 494 -12.49 -0.50 9.46
CA LYS A 494 -12.06 -1.68 10.21
C LYS A 494 -12.66 -1.75 11.61
N GLU A 495 -12.68 -0.62 12.33
CA GLU A 495 -13.33 -0.51 13.65
C GLU A 495 -14.80 -0.91 13.57
N GLN A 496 -15.47 -0.61 12.45
CA GLN A 496 -16.87 -0.96 12.25
C GLN A 496 -17.10 -2.42 11.83
N PHE A 497 -16.29 -2.95 10.89
CA PHE A 497 -16.62 -4.21 10.20
C PHE A 497 -15.64 -5.36 10.39
N LEU A 498 -14.39 -5.11 10.77
CA LEU A 498 -13.32 -6.13 10.70
C LEU A 498 -13.63 -7.36 11.54
N ASP A 499 -14.10 -7.18 12.78
CA ASP A 499 -14.37 -8.31 13.67
C ASP A 499 -15.58 -9.14 13.20
N CYS A 500 -16.62 -8.50 12.65
CA CYS A 500 -17.76 -9.21 12.07
C CYS A 500 -17.36 -9.94 10.77
N ILE A 501 -16.52 -9.34 9.92
CA ILE A 501 -16.00 -9.99 8.71
C ILE A 501 -15.16 -11.21 9.10
N ARG A 502 -14.28 -11.10 10.12
CA ARG A 502 -13.50 -12.23 10.64
C ARG A 502 -14.42 -13.37 11.08
N ASP A 503 -15.45 -13.06 11.85
CA ASP A 503 -16.41 -14.07 12.31
C ASP A 503 -17.10 -14.79 11.14
N ILE A 504 -17.54 -14.06 10.11
CA ILE A 504 -18.07 -14.66 8.87
C ILE A 504 -17.05 -15.59 8.20
N VAL A 505 -15.81 -15.13 8.03
CA VAL A 505 -14.79 -15.88 7.29
C VAL A 505 -14.31 -17.12 8.05
N ASP A 506 -14.16 -17.01 9.37
CA ASP A 506 -13.67 -18.08 10.23
C ASP A 506 -14.76 -19.11 10.52
N ASN A 507 -16.01 -18.65 10.75
CA ASN A 507 -17.09 -19.50 11.24
C ASN A 507 -18.17 -19.80 10.21
N HIS A 508 -18.43 -18.95 9.21
CA HIS A 508 -19.58 -19.10 8.30
C HIS A 508 -19.24 -19.38 6.83
N ILE A 509 -17.98 -19.30 6.41
CA ILE A 509 -17.57 -19.55 5.01
C ILE A 509 -17.84 -20.99 4.52
N HIS A 510 -18.10 -21.92 5.45
CA HIS A 510 -18.50 -23.28 5.11
C HIS A 510 -19.94 -23.37 4.61
N GLU A 511 -20.76 -22.33 4.85
CA GLU A 511 -22.17 -22.20 4.45
C GLU A 511 -22.35 -21.80 2.97
N ILE A 512 -21.27 -21.57 2.21
CA ILE A 512 -21.36 -21.34 0.76
C ILE A 512 -22.15 -22.51 0.13
N PRO A 513 -23.30 -22.24 -0.50
CA PRO A 513 -24.25 -23.28 -0.89
C PRO A 513 -23.69 -24.16 -2.01
N ALA A 514 -24.12 -25.41 -2.07
CA ALA A 514 -23.65 -26.36 -3.09
C ALA A 514 -24.03 -25.98 -4.52
N VAL A 515 -25.09 -25.17 -4.70
CA VAL A 515 -25.55 -24.70 -6.01
C VAL A 515 -24.50 -23.88 -6.77
N VAL A 516 -23.51 -23.30 -6.07
CA VAL A 516 -22.42 -22.56 -6.76
C VAL A 516 -21.55 -23.46 -7.62
N GLU A 517 -21.56 -24.78 -7.43
CA GLU A 517 -20.79 -25.71 -8.26
C GLU A 517 -21.34 -25.82 -9.69
N ASP A 518 -22.60 -25.42 -9.90
CA ASP A 518 -23.26 -25.49 -11.22
C ASP A 518 -22.92 -24.27 -12.10
N ILE A 519 -22.18 -23.28 -11.58
CA ILE A 519 -21.76 -22.11 -12.37
C ILE A 519 -20.76 -22.52 -13.47
N PRO A 520 -20.89 -21.98 -14.70
CA PRO A 520 -19.92 -22.25 -15.75
C PRO A 520 -18.51 -21.76 -15.42
N ILE A 521 -17.54 -22.69 -15.49
CA ILE A 521 -16.10 -22.41 -15.47
C ILE A 521 -15.63 -22.22 -16.92
N VAL A 522 -14.92 -21.14 -17.17
CA VAL A 522 -14.56 -20.68 -18.51
C VAL A 522 -13.10 -20.24 -18.59
N ALA A 523 -12.54 -20.26 -19.79
CA ALA A 523 -11.34 -19.47 -20.07
C ALA A 523 -11.71 -17.99 -20.00
N MET A 524 -10.92 -17.20 -19.26
CA MET A 524 -11.17 -15.77 -19.13
C MET A 524 -9.88 -14.96 -19.27
N HIS A 525 -10.00 -13.81 -19.91
CA HIS A 525 -9.07 -12.70 -19.74
C HIS A 525 -9.52 -11.92 -18.50
N ALA A 526 -8.87 -12.16 -17.36
CA ALA A 526 -9.30 -11.65 -16.05
C ALA A 526 -9.31 -10.10 -15.97
N ASP A 527 -8.49 -9.44 -16.80
CA ASP A 527 -8.40 -7.99 -16.88
C ASP A 527 -8.94 -7.40 -18.21
N MET A 528 -9.99 -7.97 -18.80
CA MET A 528 -10.55 -7.49 -20.08
C MET A 528 -11.42 -6.23 -19.90
N GLY A 529 -10.90 -5.22 -19.19
CA GLY A 529 -11.54 -3.93 -19.00
C GLY A 529 -11.25 -2.96 -20.14
N LEU A 530 -11.94 -1.81 -20.15
CA LEU A 530 -11.79 -0.76 -21.16
C LEU A 530 -10.35 -0.25 -21.34
N HIS A 531 -9.51 -0.39 -20.31
CA HIS A 531 -8.08 -0.04 -20.35
C HIS A 531 -7.21 -1.04 -21.13
N ASN A 532 -7.76 -2.18 -21.54
CA ASN A 532 -7.09 -3.18 -22.37
C ASN A 532 -7.78 -3.37 -23.74
N ILE A 533 -8.66 -2.43 -24.11
CA ILE A 533 -9.35 -2.40 -25.40
C ILE A 533 -8.86 -1.20 -26.21
N ILE A 534 -8.37 -1.45 -27.43
CA ILE A 534 -8.06 -0.43 -28.42
C ILE A 534 -9.24 -0.31 -29.36
N VAL A 535 -9.72 0.91 -29.60
CA VAL A 535 -10.79 1.23 -30.56
C VAL A 535 -10.30 2.16 -31.65
N SER A 536 -11.04 2.22 -32.76
CA SER A 536 -10.71 3.10 -33.88
C SER A 536 -10.90 4.58 -33.53
N ASP A 537 -9.92 5.41 -33.90
CA ASP A 537 -9.99 6.87 -33.76
C ASP A 537 -11.14 7.49 -34.58
N GLN A 538 -11.53 6.84 -35.67
CA GLN A 538 -12.59 7.30 -36.58
C GLN A 538 -13.96 6.77 -36.20
N SER A 539 -14.01 5.68 -35.45
CA SER A 539 -15.23 4.99 -35.05
C SER A 539 -15.01 4.39 -33.67
N PRO A 540 -15.20 5.16 -32.59
CA PRO A 540 -14.79 4.78 -31.23
C PRO A 540 -15.61 3.63 -30.63
N THR A 541 -16.57 3.10 -31.39
CA THR A 541 -17.33 1.88 -31.08
C THR A 541 -16.78 0.62 -31.78
N GLU A 542 -15.76 0.75 -32.64
CA GLU A 542 -15.13 -0.36 -33.36
C GLU A 542 -13.86 -0.83 -32.62
N ILE A 543 -13.90 -2.04 -32.08
CA ILE A 543 -12.78 -2.66 -31.38
C ILE A 543 -11.72 -3.09 -32.40
N GLN A 544 -10.49 -2.58 -32.23
CA GLN A 544 -9.34 -2.90 -33.09
C GLN A 544 -8.45 -3.98 -32.49
N ALA A 545 -8.32 -4.02 -31.16
CA ALA A 545 -7.55 -5.04 -30.46
C ALA A 545 -7.91 -5.13 -28.98
N ILE A 546 -7.77 -6.34 -28.44
CA ILE A 546 -7.74 -6.65 -27.01
C ILE A 546 -6.30 -7.05 -26.66
N ILE A 547 -5.69 -6.34 -25.71
CA ILE A 547 -4.27 -6.44 -25.36
C ILE A 547 -4.08 -6.94 -23.93
N ASP A 548 -2.81 -7.14 -23.51
CA ASP A 548 -2.44 -7.49 -22.14
C ASP A 548 -3.01 -8.83 -21.61
N TRP A 549 -2.87 -9.87 -22.43
CA TRP A 549 -3.21 -11.27 -22.15
C TRP A 549 -2.33 -11.96 -21.09
N GLU A 550 -1.74 -11.22 -20.15
CA GLU A 550 -0.89 -11.80 -19.09
C GLU A 550 -1.70 -12.41 -17.94
N PHE A 551 -2.98 -12.03 -17.82
CA PHE A 551 -3.92 -12.50 -16.81
C PHE A 551 -5.01 -13.37 -17.41
N VAL A 552 -4.69 -14.63 -17.69
CA VAL A 552 -5.63 -15.60 -18.26
C VAL A 552 -5.82 -16.74 -17.28
N SER A 553 -7.08 -17.07 -17.01
CA SER A 553 -7.44 -18.09 -16.03
C SER A 553 -8.57 -18.98 -16.53
N SER A 554 -8.65 -20.17 -15.93
CA SER A 554 -9.86 -20.98 -15.89
C SER A 554 -10.58 -20.64 -14.59
N ALA A 555 -11.76 -20.03 -14.65
CA ALA A 555 -12.50 -19.65 -13.45
C ALA A 555 -14.00 -19.46 -13.73
N PRO A 556 -14.86 -19.40 -12.70
CA PRO A 556 -16.27 -19.05 -12.87
C PRO A 556 -16.43 -17.72 -13.61
N TYR A 557 -17.20 -17.68 -14.71
CA TYR A 557 -17.26 -16.48 -15.57
C TYR A 557 -17.67 -15.20 -14.79
N ALA A 558 -18.51 -15.36 -13.77
CA ALA A 558 -18.99 -14.29 -12.91
C ALA A 558 -17.90 -13.65 -12.03
N SER A 559 -16.69 -14.24 -11.95
CA SER A 559 -15.52 -13.57 -11.35
C SER A 559 -15.14 -12.27 -12.07
N LEU A 560 -15.60 -12.06 -13.31
CA LEU A 560 -15.45 -10.82 -14.08
C LEU A 560 -16.46 -9.72 -13.69
N HIS A 561 -17.25 -9.91 -12.62
CA HIS A 561 -18.31 -8.98 -12.20
C HIS A 561 -17.88 -7.51 -12.22
N ARG A 562 -16.73 -7.19 -11.61
CA ARG A 562 -16.21 -5.80 -11.56
C ARG A 562 -15.91 -5.26 -12.95
N ILE A 563 -15.25 -6.05 -13.80
CA ILE A 563 -14.85 -5.66 -15.15
C ILE A 563 -16.08 -5.39 -16.03
N ILE A 564 -17.11 -6.25 -15.93
CA ILE A 564 -18.37 -6.08 -16.66
C ILE A 564 -19.14 -4.86 -16.15
N GLU A 565 -19.25 -4.68 -14.83
CA GLU A 565 -19.95 -3.52 -14.24
C GLU A 565 -19.33 -2.17 -14.60
N MET A 566 -18.02 -2.13 -14.91
CA MET A 566 -17.37 -0.90 -15.40
C MET A 566 -17.89 -0.43 -16.77
N LEU A 567 -18.59 -1.27 -17.54
CA LEU A 567 -19.28 -0.82 -18.75
C LEU A 567 -20.53 -0.01 -18.42
N PHE A 568 -21.05 -0.13 -17.21
CA PHE A 568 -22.34 0.42 -16.79
C PHE A 568 -22.21 1.60 -15.82
N ARG A 569 -20.97 1.96 -15.47
CA ARG A 569 -20.66 2.95 -14.43
C ARG A 569 -19.63 3.97 -14.91
N GLU A 570 -19.76 5.17 -14.37
CA GLU A 570 -18.76 6.21 -14.53
C GLU A 570 -17.46 5.85 -13.80
N PRO A 571 -16.29 6.27 -14.34
CA PRO A 571 -15.03 6.16 -13.61
C PRO A 571 -15.09 6.95 -12.30
N ALA A 572 -14.64 6.35 -11.20
CA ALA A 572 -14.55 7.01 -9.90
C ALA A 572 -13.30 6.56 -9.13
N LEU A 573 -12.88 7.39 -8.17
CA LEU A 573 -11.67 7.13 -7.36
C LEU A 573 -11.77 5.87 -6.49
N ASN A 574 -12.99 5.48 -6.10
CA ASN A 574 -13.25 4.22 -5.39
C ASN A 574 -13.33 3.01 -6.35
N GLY A 575 -13.11 3.22 -7.65
CA GLY A 575 -13.17 2.19 -8.68
C GLY A 575 -14.58 1.66 -8.99
N PHE A 576 -15.64 2.26 -8.42
CA PHE A 576 -17.03 1.85 -8.60
C PHE A 576 -17.95 3.08 -8.53
N GLY A 577 -17.97 3.85 -9.62
CA GLY A 577 -18.71 5.11 -9.70
C GLY A 577 -20.23 4.95 -9.85
N PRO A 578 -20.94 6.08 -9.98
CA PRO A 578 -22.37 6.07 -10.23
C PRO A 578 -22.67 5.35 -11.55
N GLU A 579 -23.86 4.78 -11.65
CA GLU A 579 -24.34 4.17 -12.88
C GLU A 579 -24.57 5.26 -13.93
N TYR A 580 -24.33 4.94 -15.21
CA TYR A 580 -24.72 5.82 -16.30
C TYR A 580 -26.24 6.02 -16.34
N ASP A 581 -26.69 7.13 -16.92
CA ASP A 581 -28.11 7.31 -17.23
C ASP A 581 -28.64 6.13 -18.06
N ARG A 582 -29.85 5.65 -17.75
CA ARG A 582 -30.52 4.53 -18.45
C ARG A 582 -29.68 3.25 -18.50
N VAL A 583 -28.89 2.99 -17.45
CA VAL A 583 -28.01 1.83 -17.32
C VAL A 583 -28.69 0.48 -17.59
N ASP A 584 -29.98 0.33 -17.25
CA ASP A 584 -30.72 -0.91 -17.49
C ASP A 584 -30.79 -1.25 -18.98
N GLU A 585 -30.84 -0.26 -19.86
CA GLU A 585 -30.79 -0.50 -21.31
C GLU A 585 -29.42 -1.01 -21.75
N LEU A 586 -28.33 -0.50 -21.15
CA LEU A 586 -26.98 -0.98 -21.43
C LEU A 586 -26.81 -2.43 -20.95
N ARG A 587 -27.27 -2.76 -19.74
CA ARG A 587 -27.25 -4.13 -19.20
C ARG A 587 -28.06 -5.08 -20.08
N ASN A 588 -29.27 -4.67 -20.46
CA ASN A 588 -30.12 -5.45 -21.36
C ASN A 588 -29.44 -5.65 -22.72
N ALA A 589 -28.82 -4.62 -23.29
CA ALA A 589 -28.10 -4.73 -24.56
C ALA A 589 -26.88 -5.67 -24.47
N PHE A 590 -26.15 -5.66 -23.34
CA PHE A 590 -25.04 -6.59 -23.11
C PHE A 590 -25.52 -8.04 -23.11
N TRP A 591 -26.46 -8.37 -22.23
CA TRP A 591 -26.91 -9.75 -22.04
C TRP A 591 -27.73 -10.28 -23.23
N ALA A 592 -28.53 -9.42 -23.88
CA ALA A 592 -29.29 -9.80 -25.07
C ALA A 592 -28.38 -10.16 -26.27
N ALA A 593 -27.15 -9.65 -26.32
CA ALA A 593 -26.18 -10.02 -27.35
C ALA A 593 -25.65 -11.45 -27.18
N ILE A 594 -25.79 -12.03 -25.98
CA ILE A 594 -25.22 -13.32 -25.58
C ILE A 594 -26.28 -14.17 -24.82
N PRO A 595 -27.42 -14.51 -25.44
CA PRO A 595 -28.63 -14.98 -24.75
C PRO A 595 -28.46 -16.24 -23.89
N ASP A 596 -27.59 -17.17 -24.28
CA ASP A 596 -27.30 -18.36 -23.46
C ASP A 596 -26.64 -17.96 -22.12
N TRP A 597 -25.82 -16.91 -22.12
CA TRP A 597 -25.17 -16.37 -20.94
C TRP A 597 -26.09 -15.50 -20.09
N ASP A 598 -27.10 -14.85 -20.68
CA ASP A 598 -28.15 -14.18 -19.93
C ASP A 598 -28.92 -15.18 -19.05
N GLN A 599 -29.25 -16.36 -19.60
CA GLN A 599 -29.88 -17.44 -18.83
C GLN A 599 -29.00 -17.91 -17.67
N TRP A 600 -27.70 -18.10 -17.91
CA TRP A 600 -26.74 -18.41 -16.84
C TRP A 600 -26.65 -17.30 -15.80
N ASN A 601 -26.68 -16.03 -16.22
CA ASN A 601 -26.61 -14.89 -15.32
C ASN A 601 -27.82 -14.80 -14.37
N GLN A 602 -28.98 -15.26 -14.84
CA GLN A 602 -30.21 -15.33 -14.05
C GLN A 602 -30.32 -16.59 -13.18
N SER A 603 -29.39 -17.55 -13.31
CA SER A 603 -29.43 -18.81 -12.58
C SER A 603 -29.15 -18.64 -11.08
N GLU A 604 -29.73 -19.52 -10.26
CA GLU A 604 -29.49 -19.57 -8.82
C GLU A 604 -27.99 -19.76 -8.50
N ALA A 605 -27.30 -20.59 -9.27
CA ALA A 605 -25.87 -20.84 -9.14
C ALA A 605 -25.04 -19.56 -9.26
N THR A 606 -25.32 -18.74 -10.28
CA THR A 606 -24.64 -17.46 -10.49
C THR A 606 -24.99 -16.46 -9.40
N GLN A 607 -26.26 -16.35 -8.99
CA GLN A 607 -26.65 -15.42 -7.93
C GLN A 607 -26.01 -15.77 -6.58
N ALA A 608 -25.99 -17.05 -6.21
CA ALA A 608 -25.31 -17.53 -5.02
C ALA A 608 -23.79 -17.33 -5.09
N PHE A 609 -23.18 -17.56 -6.26
CA PHE A 609 -21.76 -17.28 -6.47
C PHE A 609 -21.46 -15.78 -6.31
N LEU A 610 -22.22 -14.92 -7.00
CA LEU A 610 -22.01 -13.47 -6.98
C LEU A 610 -22.19 -12.89 -5.58
N GLU A 611 -23.09 -13.42 -4.76
CA GLU A 611 -23.26 -13.02 -3.37
C GLU A 611 -21.94 -13.14 -2.58
N TRP A 612 -21.34 -14.34 -2.57
CA TRP A 612 -20.08 -14.61 -1.87
C TRP A 612 -18.86 -13.99 -2.54
N PHE A 613 -18.83 -13.94 -3.87
CA PHE A 613 -17.75 -13.30 -4.60
C PHE A 613 -17.74 -11.78 -4.35
N ARG A 614 -18.92 -11.13 -4.38
CA ARG A 614 -19.04 -9.70 -4.08
C ARG A 614 -18.65 -9.40 -2.63
N PHE A 615 -18.95 -10.28 -1.68
CA PHE A 615 -18.44 -10.14 -0.31
C PHE A 615 -16.92 -10.05 -0.28
N GLY A 616 -16.21 -10.99 -0.93
CA GLY A 616 -14.76 -10.97 -1.06
C GLY A 616 -14.22 -9.75 -1.83
N LEU A 617 -14.94 -9.29 -2.85
CA LEU A 617 -14.54 -8.14 -3.66
C LEU A 617 -14.67 -6.82 -2.89
N PHE A 618 -15.78 -6.64 -2.18
CA PHE A 618 -16.17 -5.38 -1.56
C PHE A 618 -15.80 -5.28 -0.07
N MET A 619 -15.32 -6.35 0.57
CA MET A 619 -14.75 -6.24 1.93
C MET A 619 -13.48 -5.41 1.99
N LYS A 620 -12.78 -5.20 0.86
CA LYS A 620 -11.57 -4.38 0.76
C LYS A 620 -11.91 -3.02 0.12
N PRO A 621 -12.17 -1.96 0.90
CA PRO A 621 -12.46 -0.64 0.35
C PRO A 621 -11.21 0.06 -0.18
N GLU A 622 -11.39 0.98 -1.13
CA GLU A 622 -10.31 1.86 -1.60
C GLU A 622 -9.94 2.93 -0.56
N TRP A 623 -8.74 3.50 -0.67
CA TRP A 623 -8.32 4.60 0.19
C TRP A 623 -9.20 5.82 -0.01
N LYS A 624 -9.72 6.36 1.10
CA LYS A 624 -10.55 7.56 1.12
C LYS A 624 -9.68 8.82 1.01
N PRO A 625 -9.90 9.72 0.02
CA PRO A 625 -9.24 11.01 -0.02
C PRO A 625 -9.48 11.83 1.26
N LYS A 626 -8.43 12.51 1.76
CA LYS A 626 -8.46 13.22 3.05
C LYS A 626 -9.33 14.48 3.04
N ASP A 627 -9.50 15.04 1.86
CA ASP A 627 -10.22 16.27 1.55
C ASP A 627 -11.69 16.05 1.19
N LEU A 628 -12.19 14.80 1.25
CA LEU A 628 -13.60 14.54 1.03
C LEU A 628 -14.47 15.25 2.08
N PRO A 629 -15.52 15.98 1.62
CA PRO A 629 -16.53 16.56 2.48
C PRO A 629 -17.15 15.53 3.43
N PRO A 630 -17.47 15.88 4.70
CA PRO A 630 -17.97 14.91 5.69
C PRO A 630 -19.17 14.08 5.22
N ASP A 631 -20.08 14.69 4.46
CA ASP A 631 -21.26 14.06 3.85
C ASP A 631 -20.89 13.01 2.79
N GLN A 632 -19.81 13.21 2.02
CA GLN A 632 -19.37 12.28 0.98
C GLN A 632 -18.48 11.14 1.51
N ARG A 633 -18.02 11.22 2.76
CA ARG A 633 -17.09 10.23 3.33
C ARG A 633 -17.71 8.85 3.51
N ARG A 634 -19.00 8.79 3.86
CA ARG A 634 -19.72 7.53 3.98
C ARG A 634 -20.11 6.99 2.62
N ASP A 635 -20.55 7.88 1.73
CA ASP A 635 -20.97 7.54 0.36
C ASP A 635 -19.82 6.94 -0.45
N PHE A 636 -18.57 7.37 -0.19
CA PHE A 636 -17.38 6.84 -0.85
C PHE A 636 -17.23 5.31 -0.74
N TRP A 637 -17.61 4.74 0.40
CA TRP A 637 -17.59 3.29 0.67
C TRP A 637 -18.98 2.67 0.67
N GLN A 638 -20.00 3.35 0.16
CA GLN A 638 -21.39 2.88 0.26
C GLN A 638 -21.57 1.48 -0.31
N GLU A 639 -20.96 1.17 -1.45
CA GLU A 639 -21.04 -0.17 -2.05
C GLU A 639 -20.33 -1.22 -1.19
N ASN A 640 -19.16 -0.89 -0.65
CA ASN A 640 -18.41 -1.75 0.28
C ASN A 640 -19.24 -2.07 1.52
N ILE A 641 -19.84 -1.04 2.13
CA ILE A 641 -20.70 -1.16 3.30
C ILE A 641 -21.91 -2.02 2.97
N ARG A 642 -22.64 -1.73 1.87
CA ARG A 642 -23.84 -2.46 1.46
C ARG A 642 -23.58 -3.95 1.26
N ALA A 643 -22.51 -4.30 0.57
CA ALA A 643 -22.17 -5.70 0.29
C ALA A 643 -21.79 -6.47 1.58
N VAL A 644 -21.02 -5.84 2.47
CA VAL A 644 -20.61 -6.46 3.74
C VAL A 644 -21.78 -6.58 4.72
N GLU A 645 -22.58 -5.53 4.89
CA GLU A 645 -23.77 -5.53 5.76
C GLU A 645 -24.78 -6.58 5.32
N HIS A 646 -24.96 -6.79 4.01
CA HIS A 646 -25.86 -7.82 3.50
C HIS A 646 -25.49 -9.22 4.02
N ILE A 647 -24.22 -9.62 3.89
CA ILE A 647 -23.74 -10.93 4.37
C ILE A 647 -23.81 -11.02 5.90
N ILE A 648 -23.39 -9.97 6.61
CA ILE A 648 -23.47 -9.93 8.08
C ILE A 648 -24.92 -10.13 8.53
N SER A 649 -25.87 -9.43 7.93
CA SER A 649 -27.28 -9.52 8.29
C SER A 649 -27.86 -10.92 8.07
N LYS A 650 -27.43 -11.60 7.01
CA LYS A 650 -27.92 -12.94 6.65
C LYS A 650 -27.40 -14.03 7.58
N HIS A 651 -26.14 -13.91 8.02
CA HIS A 651 -25.45 -15.00 8.73
C HIS A 651 -25.27 -14.76 10.23
N LEU A 652 -25.18 -13.50 10.69
CA LEU A 652 -24.97 -13.18 12.12
C LEU A 652 -26.24 -12.70 12.83
N ASN A 653 -27.19 -12.10 12.12
CA ASN A 653 -28.44 -11.62 12.72
C ASN A 653 -29.55 -12.67 12.63
N THR A 654 -29.42 -13.77 13.38
CA THR A 654 -30.48 -14.79 13.54
C THR A 654 -31.55 -14.41 14.57
N GLY A 655 -31.78 -13.12 14.80
CA GLY A 655 -32.81 -12.60 15.70
C GLY A 655 -33.92 -11.84 14.96
N GLU A 656 -34.90 -12.61 14.49
CA GLU A 656 -36.19 -12.22 13.86
C GLU A 656 -36.15 -11.67 12.41
N PRO A 657 -37.03 -12.18 11.51
CA PRO A 657 -37.16 -11.66 10.15
C PRO A 657 -37.91 -10.32 10.12
N ALA A 658 -37.52 -9.48 9.16
CA ALA A 658 -38.15 -8.20 8.83
C ALA A 658 -39.62 -8.33 8.37
#